data_AF-A0AAV7DNF2-F1
#
_entry.id   AF-A0AAV7DNF2-F1
#
_cell.length_a   1.000
_cell.length_b   1.000
_cell.length_c   1.000
_cell.angle_alpha   90.00
_cell.angle_beta   90.00
_cell.angle_gamma   90.00
#
_symmetry.space_group_name_H-M   'P 1'
#
loop_
_entity.id
_entity.type
_entity.pdbx_description
1 polymer ?
#
loop_
_entity_poly.entity_id
_entity_poly.type
_entity_poly.pdbx_seq_one_letter_code
_entity_poly.pdbx_strand_id
1 'polypeptide(L)'
;MDLKNISEFDVSHDGSLPSYISHIDLEKAVYKLEEHYRQIREQLPTQPNYSMRSEIKRLKSHWTQDPFSSWSPQELASAGFFRTGVENSSQCFCCGLVLCNHSLGATPMERHRKFNPSCAFIQGQDVGNIPIYDIRVKAKEIIPEDECIESMGNEQNRQQSYSHWPVYASINPSTLTEAGFFFTGKKDHVQCFSCGGCLGNWEENDDPWREHAKWLPECTFLQSRRTSDELQQYIRSYCGFVGSSFTHISKKSVTTETGDTGVSRLVEDSTRIGMKRSLDLITEQTRIQEKVDNLKKNLTEKYHDPTFCCTSPFGDSFALDLNSQFADISVMLKDIKNQSVQQLTLPDILSELNDITMIEGEANSGKTALLRKIAILWASGSCPILSRFSLVFYISLASTESHQTLSDIICQQLIGPSTSLTEESLGEITGKLKDKVLFLLDDYGVQDSTPKPVEELILKNPWNRLNLAVTVSTDKGRKLRQYARTIMSIQKFPLYSSIYLAKKLFPHDSKQIDTFIMELKLNENVPAIFQTPLMILAQCSCWIQYPDDNTTGDVHVFKEYVKYNISKFPNEYQAVSSQVSSCGELALQGLFKSQFNFTENDLRAADVDEDKAVRYGLLSKFTAQRFHPIYMFYNPSFQEFLAGKRLSELLESEKPEDLDKGLHYLHQINTFLKALGPYSYFLRYAARISPKSTLKIISYLFSLYGNPEALDCHLDSTEHLKQHPDLKNQEELFILTLRKFVAVDIDLVLTDSLTTFAIESAIESQCLPDCAPMILQFLTGKSLAFGVSLTTNNSAEKILSFIKKYPECISLLSSIKFTIGGEKQPTIPDYSKLEEASKRYGVPTVERDYAEAYLSLNDIKKENEKLGNRFAKFSSVFPSQIIIVDSIIDTFRSTAGYKVPVFKIKASEVTHDNFSNVDCEHFKVLFSISDRIELELNDCTDFVRLLAPAIEQHLGSFKKLCICYSHLTAEDQDLILKMSSLECLEIGCNDGKNYPEDLIRGIHNLGNLTEVTIYVMQNIEVLDHLPIEFVRLGHMKKLAFGCIGSSNGSIKFVPIIKHFAHLEILHLSLHHYEDFSGLMKSVSSCKKLIALSFYGSILWQDDMTVLAGEIKNFTSLKILNLDRQFIFGKESAEKFGIVPTGS
;
A
#
# COMPACT_ATOMS: atom_id res chain seq x y z
N MET A 1 -20.67 16.02 25.99
CA MET A 1 -20.52 15.51 24.61
C MET A 1 -20.63 14.00 24.69
N ASP A 2 -21.46 13.37 23.86
CA ASP A 2 -21.56 11.91 23.82
C ASP A 2 -20.39 11.36 23.01
N LEU A 3 -19.41 10.76 23.70
CA LEU A 3 -18.19 10.22 23.07
C LEU A 3 -18.48 8.99 22.21
N LYS A 4 -19.66 8.36 22.33
CA LYS A 4 -20.06 7.21 21.50
C LYS A 4 -20.59 7.64 20.13
N ASN A 5 -21.05 8.89 20.00
CA ASN A 5 -21.68 9.41 18.79
C ASN A 5 -20.88 10.55 18.14
N ILE A 6 -19.56 10.39 18.07
CA ILE A 6 -18.67 11.32 17.34
C ILE A 6 -18.61 10.95 15.86
N SER A 7 -18.43 11.95 14.99
CA SER A 7 -18.14 11.77 13.57
C SER A 7 -16.65 12.03 13.33
N GLU A 8 -15.90 10.99 12.99
CA GLU A 8 -14.48 11.04 12.67
C GLU A 8 -14.20 11.51 11.24
N PHE A 9 -15.14 11.35 10.30
CA PHE A 9 -15.01 11.91 8.96
C PHE A 9 -15.43 13.39 8.94
N ASP A 10 -14.61 14.23 8.32
CA ASP A 10 -14.91 15.64 8.09
C ASP A 10 -15.34 15.76 6.63
N VAL A 11 -16.65 15.93 6.39
CA VAL A 11 -17.22 16.04 5.03
C VAL A 11 -16.66 17.26 4.27
N SER A 12 -16.02 18.19 4.99
CA SER A 12 -15.37 19.39 4.42
C SER A 12 -14.06 19.14 3.67
N HIS A 13 -13.52 17.91 3.63
CA HIS A 13 -12.32 17.53 2.86
C HIS A 13 -12.62 17.02 1.44
N ASP A 14 -13.70 17.48 0.83
CA ASP A 14 -14.10 17.11 -0.54
C ASP A 14 -13.15 17.65 -1.65
N GLY A 15 -12.19 18.50 -1.29
CA GLY A 15 -11.30 19.16 -2.27
C GLY A 15 -9.99 18.44 -2.61
N SER A 16 -9.63 17.34 -1.93
CA SER A 16 -8.32 16.66 -2.08
C SER A 16 -8.40 15.20 -2.53
N LEU A 17 -9.60 14.64 -2.70
CA LEU A 17 -9.74 13.31 -3.24
C LEU A 17 -9.42 13.33 -4.75
N PRO A 18 -8.61 12.38 -5.25
CA PRO A 18 -8.33 12.27 -6.68
C PRO A 18 -9.63 12.20 -7.51
N SER A 19 -9.60 12.76 -8.73
CA SER A 19 -10.76 12.83 -9.64
C SER A 19 -11.49 11.49 -9.80
N TYR A 20 -10.76 10.37 -9.77
CA TYR A 20 -11.32 9.02 -9.89
C TYR A 20 -12.11 8.51 -8.67
N ILE A 21 -12.02 9.17 -7.50
CA ILE A 21 -12.81 8.85 -6.28
C ILE A 21 -14.01 9.80 -6.13
N SER A 22 -14.09 10.87 -6.92
CA SER A 22 -15.20 11.84 -6.90
C SER A 22 -16.58 11.22 -7.19
N HIS A 23 -16.59 10.01 -7.75
CA HIS A 23 -17.78 9.23 -8.06
C HIS A 23 -18.08 8.16 -7.02
N ILE A 24 -17.52 8.21 -5.81
CA ILE A 24 -17.95 7.38 -4.67
C ILE A 24 -19.01 8.17 -3.88
N ASP A 25 -20.11 7.52 -3.47
CA ASP A 25 -21.06 8.13 -2.52
C ASP A 25 -20.41 8.08 -1.14
N LEU A 26 -19.46 9.01 -0.97
CA LEU A 26 -18.63 9.13 0.21
C LEU A 26 -19.52 9.34 1.42
N GLU A 27 -20.64 10.05 1.30
CA GLU A 27 -21.58 10.23 2.40
C GLU A 27 -22.18 8.90 2.85
N LYS A 28 -22.64 8.04 1.94
CA LYS A 28 -23.20 6.72 2.28
C LYS A 28 -22.13 5.75 2.77
N ALA A 29 -20.92 5.79 2.19
CA ALA A 29 -19.78 4.99 2.63
C ALA A 29 -19.32 5.40 4.04
N VAL A 30 -19.17 6.70 4.27
CA VAL A 30 -18.86 7.33 5.55
C VAL A 30 -19.94 7.02 6.56
N TYR A 31 -21.23 7.10 6.19
CA TYR A 31 -22.33 6.77 7.09
C TYR A 31 -22.26 5.31 7.57
N LYS A 32 -22.06 4.36 6.65
CA LYS A 32 -21.87 2.94 7.01
C LYS A 32 -20.65 2.73 7.92
N LEU A 33 -19.54 3.42 7.63
CA LEU A 33 -18.32 3.36 8.44
C LEU A 33 -18.53 4.00 9.82
N GLU A 34 -19.21 5.13 9.92
CA GLU A 34 -19.53 5.79 11.20
C GLU A 34 -20.48 4.95 12.05
N GLU A 35 -21.44 4.26 11.43
CA GLU A 35 -22.31 3.32 12.16
C GLU A 35 -21.51 2.13 12.70
N HIS A 36 -20.59 1.59 11.90
CA HIS A 36 -19.66 0.54 12.36
C HIS A 36 -18.75 1.04 13.49
N TYR A 37 -18.21 2.26 13.38
CA TYR A 37 -17.41 2.87 14.44
C TYR A 37 -18.24 3.11 15.69
N ARG A 38 -19.50 3.53 15.58
CA ARG A 38 -20.41 3.64 16.73
C ARG A 38 -20.57 2.29 17.44
N GLN A 39 -20.76 1.20 16.71
CA GLN A 39 -20.86 -0.15 17.29
C GLN A 39 -19.58 -0.55 18.04
N ILE A 40 -18.40 -0.21 17.53
CA ILE A 40 -17.12 -0.42 18.24
C ILE A 40 -17.09 0.40 19.54
N ARG A 41 -17.47 1.69 19.49
CA ARG A 41 -17.47 2.59 20.65
C ARG A 41 -18.46 2.13 21.74
N GLU A 42 -19.58 1.51 21.35
CA GLU A 42 -20.58 0.99 22.29
C GLU A 42 -20.09 -0.20 23.11
N GLN A 43 -19.21 -1.03 22.54
CA GLN A 43 -18.63 -2.21 23.20
C GLN A 43 -17.53 -1.86 24.20
N LEU A 44 -16.96 -0.65 24.13
CA LEU A 44 -15.79 -0.25 24.90
C LEU A 44 -16.15 0.58 26.16
N PRO A 45 -15.42 0.42 27.27
CA PRO A 45 -15.72 1.13 28.52
C PRO A 45 -15.37 2.62 28.39
N THR A 46 -16.19 3.50 28.96
CA THR A 46 -15.95 4.96 28.91
C THR A 46 -15.21 5.51 30.14
N GLN A 47 -14.91 4.66 31.11
CA GLN A 47 -14.21 5.05 32.35
C GLN A 47 -12.68 5.13 32.11
N PRO A 48 -11.95 5.92 32.93
CA PRO A 48 -10.50 5.95 32.86
C PRO A 48 -9.89 4.56 33.07
N ASN A 49 -8.97 4.16 32.20
CA ASN A 49 -8.21 2.92 32.31
C ASN A 49 -6.83 3.22 32.88
N TYR A 50 -6.70 3.16 34.21
CA TYR A 50 -5.44 3.47 34.89
C TYR A 50 -4.33 2.45 34.63
N SER A 51 -4.64 1.23 34.16
CA SER A 51 -3.60 0.27 33.74
C SER A 51 -2.81 0.76 32.51
N MET A 52 -3.41 1.65 31.70
CA MET A 52 -2.83 2.25 30.50
C MET A 52 -2.31 3.68 30.73
N ARG A 53 -2.12 4.11 31.99
CA ARG A 53 -1.58 5.45 32.31
C ARG A 53 -0.10 5.61 31.94
N SER A 54 0.64 4.51 31.78
CA SER A 54 2.03 4.51 31.32
C SER A 54 2.12 4.67 29.81
N GLU A 55 2.79 5.73 29.36
CA GLU A 55 3.01 6.00 27.93
C GLU A 55 3.76 4.87 27.24
N ILE A 56 4.72 4.22 27.92
CA ILE A 56 5.42 3.04 27.40
C ILE A 56 4.44 1.89 27.16
N LYS A 57 3.53 1.62 28.10
CA LYS A 57 2.52 0.55 27.93
C LYS A 57 1.59 0.85 26.75
N ARG A 58 1.17 2.11 26.60
CA ARG A 58 0.39 2.55 25.44
C ARG A 58 1.15 2.34 24.14
N LEU A 59 2.43 2.72 24.08
CA LEU A 59 3.28 2.50 22.91
C LEU A 59 3.38 1.01 22.55
N LYS A 60 3.61 0.13 23.54
CA LYS A 60 3.69 -1.33 23.35
C LYS A 60 2.37 -1.95 22.89
N SER A 61 1.22 -1.36 23.23
CA SER A 61 -0.09 -1.85 22.76
C SER A 61 -0.26 -1.76 21.24
N HIS A 62 0.56 -0.94 20.56
CA HIS A 62 0.49 -0.71 19.11
C HIS A 62 1.47 -1.55 18.28
N TRP A 63 2.16 -2.54 18.86
CA TRP A 63 3.12 -3.38 18.10
C TRP A 63 2.50 -4.13 16.91
N THR A 64 1.22 -4.49 16.98
CA THR A 64 0.50 -5.18 15.90
C THR A 64 -0.21 -4.20 14.96
N GLN A 65 0.03 -2.89 15.08
CA GLN A 65 -0.64 -1.87 14.28
C GLN A 65 -0.38 -2.09 12.79
N ASP A 66 -1.38 -1.75 11.98
CA ASP A 66 -1.24 -1.71 10.54
C ASP A 66 -0.02 -0.85 10.14
N PRO A 67 0.97 -1.42 9.42
CA PRO A 67 2.12 -0.67 8.91
C PRO A 67 1.72 0.57 8.10
N PHE A 68 0.54 0.54 7.44
CA PHE A 68 -0.01 1.59 6.59
C PHE A 68 -0.75 2.71 7.32
N SER A 69 -0.77 2.67 8.65
CA SER A 69 -1.36 3.72 9.46
C SER A 69 -0.74 5.09 9.17
N SER A 70 -1.59 6.12 9.03
CA SER A 70 -1.14 7.51 8.88
C SER A 70 -0.62 8.15 10.17
N TRP A 71 -0.84 7.50 11.32
CA TRP A 71 -0.38 7.91 12.65
C TRP A 71 0.64 6.92 13.19
N SER A 72 1.73 7.44 13.73
CA SER A 72 2.74 6.62 14.40
C SER A 72 2.28 6.17 15.79
N PRO A 73 2.76 5.01 16.28
CA PRO A 73 2.55 4.57 17.66
C PRO A 73 2.97 5.61 18.71
N GLN A 74 4.06 6.35 18.48
CA GLN A 74 4.49 7.47 19.35
C GLN A 74 3.45 8.60 19.42
N GLU A 75 2.88 9.02 18.29
CA GLU A 75 1.85 10.06 18.28
C GLU A 75 0.59 9.63 19.03
N LEU A 76 0.19 8.37 18.88
CA LEU A 76 -0.96 7.81 19.61
C LEU A 76 -0.68 7.74 21.12
N ALA A 77 0.47 7.19 21.52
CA ALA A 77 0.82 7.03 22.93
C ALA A 77 0.95 8.38 23.66
N SER A 78 1.59 9.37 23.03
CA SER A 78 1.76 10.73 23.56
C SER A 78 0.45 11.51 23.60
N ALA A 79 -0.51 11.22 22.71
CA ALA A 79 -1.88 11.74 22.76
C ALA A 79 -2.79 11.02 23.76
N GLY A 80 -2.26 10.03 24.49
CA GLY A 80 -2.97 9.29 25.53
C GLY A 80 -3.73 8.07 25.03
N PHE A 81 -3.52 7.61 23.81
CA PHE A 81 -4.25 6.49 23.22
C PHE A 81 -3.48 5.17 23.29
N PHE A 82 -4.19 4.11 23.66
CA PHE A 82 -3.73 2.71 23.60
C PHE A 82 -4.61 1.92 22.63
N ARG A 83 -4.10 0.83 22.07
CA ARG A 83 -4.88 -0.06 21.22
C ARG A 83 -5.82 -0.92 22.04
N THR A 84 -7.09 -0.98 21.65
CA THR A 84 -8.13 -1.70 22.41
C THR A 84 -8.12 -3.21 22.16
N GLY A 85 -7.54 -3.66 21.04
CA GLY A 85 -7.63 -5.03 20.54
C GLY A 85 -8.92 -5.32 19.75
N VAL A 86 -9.86 -4.38 19.71
CA VAL A 86 -11.05 -4.45 18.87
C VAL A 86 -10.75 -3.77 17.54
N GLU A 87 -10.53 -4.58 16.51
CA GLU A 87 -10.14 -4.13 15.16
C GLU A 87 -8.93 -3.15 15.18
N ASN A 88 -9.08 -1.98 14.56
CA ASN A 88 -8.06 -0.93 14.49
C ASN A 88 -8.35 0.26 15.41
N SER A 89 -9.17 0.07 16.45
CA SER A 89 -9.56 1.18 17.35
C SER A 89 -8.52 1.48 18.44
N SER A 90 -8.41 2.77 18.77
CA SER A 90 -7.50 3.33 19.77
C SER A 90 -8.27 4.13 20.79
N GLN A 91 -8.03 3.90 22.08
CA GLN A 91 -8.79 4.50 23.17
C GLN A 91 -7.92 5.37 24.09
N CYS A 92 -8.43 6.54 24.46
CA CYS A 92 -7.80 7.40 25.46
C CYS A 92 -7.90 6.77 26.84
N PHE A 93 -6.76 6.59 27.52
CA PHE A 93 -6.71 6.04 28.88
C PHE A 93 -7.46 6.90 29.91
N CYS A 94 -7.58 8.21 29.66
CA CYS A 94 -8.14 9.17 30.63
C CYS A 94 -9.64 9.36 30.45
N CYS A 95 -10.10 9.75 29.25
CA CYS A 95 -11.51 10.07 29.03
C CYS A 95 -12.32 8.99 28.32
N GLY A 96 -11.70 7.88 27.93
CA GLY A 96 -12.38 6.79 27.22
C GLY A 96 -12.76 7.11 25.78
N LEU A 97 -12.37 8.27 25.21
CA LEU A 97 -12.55 8.61 23.80
C LEU A 97 -11.91 7.53 22.92
N VAL A 98 -12.68 6.98 21.98
CA VAL A 98 -12.20 5.96 21.03
C VAL A 98 -12.16 6.56 19.63
N LEU A 99 -11.02 6.40 18.97
CA LEU A 99 -10.81 6.75 17.56
C LEU A 99 -10.62 5.46 16.76
N CYS A 100 -11.36 5.33 15.66
CA CYS A 100 -11.30 4.18 14.76
C CYS A 100 -10.62 4.52 13.43
N ASN A 101 -10.56 5.81 13.07
CA ASN A 101 -9.99 6.28 11.82
C ASN A 101 -8.72 7.10 12.04
N HIS A 102 -7.69 6.81 11.25
CA HIS A 102 -6.43 7.53 11.29
C HIS A 102 -6.47 8.64 10.24
N SER A 103 -6.74 9.87 10.69
CA SER A 103 -6.85 11.04 9.83
C SER A 103 -5.59 11.24 8.99
N LEU A 104 -5.74 11.66 7.73
CA LEU A 104 -4.60 11.97 6.87
C LEU A 104 -3.94 13.29 7.28
N GLY A 105 -4.70 14.39 7.41
CA GLY A 105 -4.17 15.72 7.74
C GLY A 105 -4.04 16.08 9.23
N ALA A 106 -4.83 15.51 10.14
CA ALA A 106 -4.82 15.88 11.56
C ALA A 106 -4.08 14.84 12.42
N THR A 107 -3.36 15.31 13.44
CA THR A 107 -2.69 14.46 14.43
C THR A 107 -3.67 13.84 15.43
N PRO A 108 -3.31 12.74 16.12
CA PRO A 108 -4.13 12.16 17.19
C PRO A 108 -4.47 13.17 18.30
N MET A 109 -3.52 14.04 18.64
CA MET A 109 -3.70 15.06 19.68
C MET A 109 -4.73 16.13 19.28
N GLU A 110 -4.72 16.57 18.02
CA GLU A 110 -5.71 17.52 17.50
C GLU A 110 -7.11 16.91 17.47
N ARG A 111 -7.23 15.65 17.04
CA ARG A 111 -8.50 14.91 17.08
C ARG A 111 -9.01 14.74 18.51
N HIS A 112 -8.13 14.42 19.45
CA HIS A 112 -8.48 14.33 20.87
C HIS A 112 -9.02 15.67 21.40
N ARG A 113 -8.31 16.78 21.12
CA ARG A 113 -8.75 18.12 21.52
C ARG A 113 -10.07 18.54 20.85
N LYS A 114 -10.30 18.14 19.59
CA LYS A 114 -11.54 18.41 18.84
C LYS A 114 -12.73 17.67 19.45
N PHE A 115 -12.60 16.36 19.69
CA PHE A 115 -13.72 15.51 20.11
C PHE A 115 -13.94 15.50 21.63
N ASN A 116 -12.93 15.83 22.43
CA ASN A 116 -13.10 15.96 23.88
C ASN A 116 -12.11 16.97 24.50
N PRO A 117 -12.34 18.29 24.31
CA PRO A 117 -11.51 19.33 24.92
C PRO A 117 -11.60 19.37 26.45
N SER A 118 -12.64 18.76 27.03
CA SER A 118 -12.84 18.63 28.48
C SER A 118 -12.06 17.49 29.12
N CYS A 119 -11.33 16.67 28.35
CA CYS A 119 -10.51 15.61 28.91
C CYS A 119 -9.45 16.21 29.85
N ALA A 120 -9.41 15.72 31.10
CA ALA A 120 -8.45 16.18 32.11
C ALA A 120 -6.98 16.05 31.66
N PHE A 121 -6.65 15.00 30.88
CA PHE A 121 -5.34 14.85 30.24
C PHE A 121 -5.02 15.99 29.26
N ILE A 122 -5.98 16.36 28.40
CA ILE A 122 -5.83 17.47 27.43
C ILE A 122 -5.73 18.83 28.12
N GLN A 123 -6.42 19.00 29.25
CA GLN A 123 -6.33 20.20 30.08
C GLN A 123 -5.03 20.31 30.89
N GLY A 124 -4.15 19.30 30.82
CA GLY A 124 -2.90 19.27 31.58
C GLY A 124 -3.09 19.01 33.08
N GLN A 125 -4.25 18.48 33.50
CA GLN A 125 -4.48 18.08 34.88
C GLN A 125 -3.69 16.81 35.22
N ASP A 126 -3.39 16.61 36.51
CA ASP A 126 -2.74 15.38 36.97
C ASP A 126 -3.72 14.21 36.96
N VAL A 127 -3.66 13.42 35.89
CA VAL A 127 -4.47 12.22 35.69
C VAL A 127 -3.67 10.93 35.94
N GLY A 128 -2.50 11.04 36.57
CA GLY A 128 -1.58 9.92 36.79
C GLY A 128 -0.85 9.46 35.53
N ASN A 129 -0.80 10.27 34.45
CA ASN A 129 0.00 9.94 33.28
C ASN A 129 1.47 9.75 33.67
N ILE A 130 2.08 8.63 33.27
CA ILE A 130 3.52 8.39 33.44
C ILE A 130 4.18 8.63 32.07
N PRO A 131 4.94 9.73 31.91
CA PRO A 131 5.63 10.03 30.67
C PRO A 131 6.66 8.96 30.30
N ILE A 132 6.93 8.81 29.00
CA ILE A 132 7.78 7.75 28.45
C ILE A 132 9.20 7.65 29.04
N TYR A 133 9.77 8.76 29.51
CA TYR A 133 11.12 8.77 30.10
C TYR A 133 11.13 8.94 31.62
N ASP A 134 9.98 9.04 32.28
CA ASP A 134 9.93 9.34 33.71
C ASP A 134 10.45 8.16 34.56
N ILE A 135 11.23 8.46 35.59
CA ILE A 135 11.83 7.45 36.47
C ILE A 135 11.05 7.28 37.77
N ARG A 136 11.11 6.07 38.31
CA ARG A 136 10.46 5.72 39.59
C ARG A 136 11.05 6.46 40.78
N VAL A 137 12.37 6.60 40.84
CA VAL A 137 13.05 7.34 41.90
C VAL A 137 12.79 8.82 41.72
N LYS A 138 12.22 9.45 42.75
CA LYS A 138 11.86 10.88 42.74
C LYS A 138 12.83 11.67 43.61
N ALA A 139 12.92 12.97 43.33
CA ALA A 139 13.62 13.88 44.22
C ALA A 139 12.97 13.84 45.61
N LYS A 140 13.79 13.97 46.66
CA LYS A 140 13.29 14.05 48.02
C LYS A 140 12.38 15.29 48.12
N GLU A 141 11.14 15.08 48.53
CA GLU A 141 10.19 16.18 48.71
C GLU A 141 10.49 16.89 50.04
N ILE A 142 10.48 18.22 50.01
CA ILE A 142 10.58 19.03 51.23
C ILE A 142 9.20 19.00 51.88
N ILE A 143 9.08 18.26 52.97
CA ILE A 143 7.86 18.17 53.78
C ILE A 143 7.76 19.46 54.61
N PRO A 144 6.58 20.10 54.71
CA PRO A 144 6.38 21.29 55.55
C PRO A 144 6.84 21.05 56.99
N GLU A 145 7.38 22.08 57.65
CA GLU A 145 8.02 21.99 58.98
C GLU A 145 7.11 21.42 60.10
N ASP A 146 5.80 21.41 59.89
CA ASP A 146 4.79 20.89 60.83
C ASP A 146 4.70 19.34 60.87
N GLU A 147 5.29 18.62 59.91
CA GLU A 147 5.36 17.15 59.88
C GLU A 147 6.82 16.66 60.02
N CYS A 148 7.28 16.45 61.26
CA CYS A 148 8.61 15.88 61.50
C CYS A 148 8.72 14.46 60.91
N ILE A 149 9.76 14.19 60.10
CA ILE A 149 10.09 12.85 59.57
C ILE A 149 10.17 11.80 60.69
N GLU A 150 10.60 12.20 61.89
CA GLU A 150 10.63 11.35 63.08
C GLU A 150 9.23 10.82 63.49
N SER A 151 8.17 11.62 63.29
CA SER A 151 6.78 11.21 63.56
C SER A 151 6.27 10.13 62.59
N MET A 152 6.84 10.07 61.38
CA MET A 152 6.53 9.06 60.37
C MET A 152 7.21 7.71 60.65
N GLY A 153 8.01 7.60 61.73
CA GLY A 153 8.45 6.31 62.27
C GLY A 153 7.28 5.47 62.80
N ASN A 154 6.18 6.10 63.23
CA ASN A 154 4.96 5.42 63.65
C ASN A 154 4.13 4.99 62.41
N GLU A 155 3.81 3.70 62.34
CA GLU A 155 3.03 3.11 61.26
C GLU A 155 1.62 3.71 61.11
N GLN A 156 0.97 4.08 62.21
CA GLN A 156 -0.36 4.71 62.17
C GLN A 156 -0.32 6.08 61.51
N ASN A 157 0.73 6.88 61.78
CA ASN A 157 0.90 8.19 61.16
C ASN A 157 1.17 8.05 59.66
N ARG A 158 1.98 7.06 59.26
CA ARG A 158 2.18 6.74 57.83
C ARG A 158 0.88 6.35 57.15
N GLN A 159 0.07 5.50 57.78
CA GLN A 159 -1.23 5.11 57.22
C GLN A 159 -2.16 6.31 57.03
N GLN A 160 -2.18 7.24 58.00
CA GLN A 160 -3.01 8.45 57.94
C GLN A 160 -2.59 9.41 56.82
N SER A 161 -1.30 9.43 56.45
CA SER A 161 -0.81 10.29 55.34
C SER A 161 -1.52 10.02 54.01
N TYR A 162 -2.06 8.81 53.80
CA TYR A 162 -2.73 8.41 52.55
C TYR A 162 -4.19 8.87 52.42
N SER A 163 -4.65 9.80 53.26
CA SER A 163 -6.03 10.34 53.24
C SER A 163 -6.48 10.86 51.86
N HIS A 164 -5.55 11.36 51.05
CA HIS A 164 -5.78 11.87 49.69
C HIS A 164 -4.99 11.08 48.62
N TRP A 165 -4.74 9.79 48.86
CA TRP A 165 -4.02 8.94 47.91
C TRP A 165 -4.77 8.87 46.57
N PRO A 166 -4.11 9.13 45.43
CA PRO A 166 -4.78 9.18 44.14
C PRO A 166 -5.35 7.83 43.72
N VAL A 167 -6.60 7.83 43.27
CA VAL A 167 -7.31 6.63 42.79
C VAL A 167 -6.55 5.93 41.64
N TYR A 168 -5.85 6.71 40.80
CA TYR A 168 -5.11 6.17 39.66
C TYR A 168 -3.87 5.34 40.06
N ALA A 169 -3.38 5.43 41.29
CA ALA A 169 -2.20 4.70 41.74
C ALA A 169 -2.45 3.19 41.90
N SER A 170 -3.71 2.79 42.15
CA SER A 170 -4.18 1.39 42.17
C SER A 170 -3.41 0.44 43.12
N ILE A 171 -2.49 0.95 43.93
CA ILE A 171 -1.78 0.23 45.00
C ILE A 171 -2.45 0.51 46.34
N ASN A 172 -2.60 -0.54 47.15
CA ASN A 172 -3.18 -0.45 48.48
C ASN A 172 -2.22 0.28 49.44
N PRO A 173 -2.60 1.44 50.00
CA PRO A 173 -1.80 2.20 50.97
C PRO A 173 -1.22 1.38 52.12
N SER A 174 -1.94 0.36 52.61
CA SER A 174 -1.45 -0.49 53.72
C SER A 174 -0.16 -1.22 53.34
N THR A 175 -0.04 -1.70 52.11
CA THR A 175 1.18 -2.40 51.65
C THR A 175 2.39 -1.45 51.52
N LEU A 176 2.14 -0.18 51.16
CA LEU A 176 3.16 0.87 51.13
C LEU A 176 3.61 1.25 52.54
N THR A 177 2.66 1.40 53.47
CA THR A 177 2.90 1.69 54.89
C THR A 177 3.73 0.60 55.57
N GLU A 178 3.41 -0.67 55.31
CA GLU A 178 4.15 -1.84 55.80
C GLU A 178 5.59 -1.82 55.28
N ALA A 179 5.79 -1.49 54.01
CA ALA A 179 7.11 -1.34 53.38
C ALA A 179 7.89 -0.09 53.83
N GLY A 180 7.34 0.68 54.79
CA GLY A 180 8.00 1.82 55.42
C GLY A 180 7.83 3.14 54.69
N PHE A 181 6.87 3.24 53.76
CA PHE A 181 6.58 4.45 53.01
C PHE A 181 5.42 5.25 53.61
N PHE A 182 5.43 6.57 53.41
CA PHE A 182 4.32 7.47 53.66
C PHE A 182 4.08 8.37 52.44
N PHE A 183 2.86 8.87 52.26
CA PHE A 183 2.49 9.72 51.15
C PHE A 183 3.06 11.14 51.30
N THR A 184 3.64 11.71 50.25
CA THR A 184 4.22 13.08 50.29
C THR A 184 3.20 14.18 49.99
N GLY A 185 1.96 13.84 49.66
CA GLY A 185 0.93 14.80 49.25
C GLY A 185 1.02 15.25 47.79
N LYS A 186 2.00 14.75 47.02
CA LYS A 186 2.18 15.09 45.60
C LYS A 186 2.10 13.85 44.71
N LYS A 187 1.24 13.91 43.69
CA LYS A 187 1.00 12.80 42.73
C LYS A 187 0.81 11.47 43.47
N ASP A 188 1.53 10.43 43.08
CA ASP A 188 1.66 9.14 43.76
C ASP A 188 3.01 8.96 44.46
N HIS A 189 3.69 10.05 44.81
CA HIS A 189 5.01 9.98 45.41
C HIS A 189 4.91 9.52 46.87
N VAL A 190 5.74 8.54 47.23
CA VAL A 190 5.86 8.03 48.60
C VAL A 190 7.30 8.09 49.04
N GLN A 191 7.53 8.41 50.31
CA GLN A 191 8.87 8.55 50.88
C GLN A 191 9.06 7.58 52.04
N CYS A 192 10.23 6.95 52.10
CA CYS A 192 10.55 6.05 53.22
C CYS A 192 10.93 6.88 54.45
N PHE A 193 10.37 6.54 55.62
CA PHE A 193 10.71 7.23 56.88
C PHE A 193 12.17 6.99 57.32
N SER A 194 12.75 5.85 56.94
CA SER A 194 14.07 5.40 57.41
C SER A 194 15.20 5.88 56.51
N CYS A 195 15.18 5.53 55.22
CA CYS A 195 16.23 5.94 54.27
C CYS A 195 15.96 7.31 53.62
N GLY A 196 14.75 7.84 53.72
CA GLY A 196 14.36 9.10 53.08
C GLY A 196 14.23 9.01 51.55
N GLY A 197 14.39 7.83 50.96
CA GLY A 197 14.23 7.63 49.52
C GLY A 197 12.78 7.79 49.08
N CYS A 198 12.56 8.48 47.96
CA CYS A 198 11.25 8.81 47.41
C CYS A 198 11.01 8.04 46.12
N LEU A 199 9.87 7.34 46.01
CA LEU A 199 9.46 6.55 44.85
C LEU A 199 8.08 7.02 44.37
N GLY A 200 7.85 7.01 43.05
CA GLY A 200 6.55 7.29 42.44
C GLY A 200 6.32 6.43 41.19
N ASN A 201 5.32 6.77 40.38
CA ASN A 201 4.94 5.99 39.18
C ASN A 201 4.51 4.55 39.51
N TRP A 202 3.72 4.39 40.58
CA TRP A 202 3.19 3.10 41.02
C TRP A 202 2.12 2.57 40.07
N GLU A 203 2.18 1.28 39.78
CA GLU A 203 1.26 0.54 38.92
C GLU A 203 0.64 -0.65 39.70
N GLU A 204 -0.54 -1.12 39.28
CA GLU A 204 -1.39 -2.09 39.99
C GLU A 204 -0.70 -3.39 40.46
N ASN A 205 0.34 -3.85 39.75
CA ASN A 205 1.05 -5.10 40.05
C ASN A 205 2.39 -4.90 40.75
N ASP A 206 2.71 -3.67 41.17
CA ASP A 206 3.95 -3.41 41.89
C ASP A 206 3.87 -3.94 43.32
N ASP A 207 4.94 -4.60 43.75
CA ASP A 207 5.13 -4.97 45.15
C ASP A 207 6.01 -3.91 45.84
N PRO A 208 5.50 -3.18 46.86
CA PRO A 208 6.26 -2.14 47.53
C PRO A 208 7.59 -2.60 48.13
N TRP A 209 7.68 -3.84 48.61
CA TRP A 209 8.90 -4.38 49.19
C TRP A 209 9.95 -4.68 48.13
N ARG A 210 9.55 -5.25 47.00
CA ARG A 210 10.42 -5.50 45.84
C ARG A 210 10.94 -4.19 45.28
N GLU A 211 10.08 -3.19 45.08
CA GLU A 211 10.50 -1.90 44.56
C GLU A 211 11.40 -1.14 45.58
N HIS A 212 11.13 -1.24 46.88
CA HIS A 212 12.04 -0.72 47.92
C HIS A 212 13.42 -1.39 47.84
N ALA A 213 13.48 -2.72 47.77
CA ALA A 213 14.73 -3.46 47.68
C ALA A 213 15.52 -3.18 46.40
N LYS A 214 14.80 -2.98 45.30
CA LYS A 214 15.36 -2.71 43.99
C LYS A 214 16.01 -1.33 43.90
N TRP A 215 15.35 -0.28 44.40
CA TRP A 215 15.82 1.10 44.25
C TRP A 215 16.61 1.62 45.45
N LEU A 216 16.37 1.08 46.65
CA LEU A 216 16.93 1.56 47.92
C LEU A 216 17.43 0.37 48.78
N PRO A 217 18.34 -0.50 48.25
CA PRO A 217 18.78 -1.74 48.91
C PRO A 217 19.51 -1.51 50.25
N GLU A 218 20.10 -0.33 50.44
CA GLU A 218 20.86 0.04 51.64
C GLU A 218 19.98 0.57 52.79
N CYS A 219 18.65 0.52 52.65
CA CYS A 219 17.74 0.99 53.68
C CYS A 219 17.80 0.09 54.94
N THR A 220 18.11 0.67 56.09
CA THR A 220 18.23 -0.06 57.37
C THR A 220 16.90 -0.70 57.79
N PHE A 221 15.77 -0.02 57.57
CA PHE A 221 14.45 -0.60 57.83
C PHE A 221 14.19 -1.83 56.96
N LEU A 222 14.48 -1.76 55.66
CA LEU A 222 14.31 -2.87 54.73
C LEU A 222 15.17 -4.07 55.14
N GLN A 223 16.45 -3.85 55.40
CA GLN A 223 17.40 -4.89 55.83
C GLN A 223 17.01 -5.52 57.18
N SER A 224 16.32 -4.79 58.05
CA SER A 224 15.82 -5.33 59.33
C SER A 224 14.56 -6.20 59.19
N ARG A 225 13.81 -6.07 58.08
CA ARG A 225 12.51 -6.73 57.87
C ARG A 225 12.55 -7.88 56.85
N ARG A 226 13.60 -7.98 56.03
CA ARG A 226 13.78 -8.99 54.98
C ARG A 226 15.13 -9.69 55.11
N THR A 227 15.19 -10.97 54.79
CA THR A 227 16.45 -11.74 54.81
C THR A 227 17.35 -11.38 53.62
N SER A 228 18.66 -11.63 53.74
CA SER A 228 19.60 -11.35 52.65
C SER A 228 19.27 -12.13 51.37
N ASP A 229 18.79 -13.37 51.51
CA ASP A 229 18.40 -14.22 50.37
C ASP A 229 17.15 -13.70 49.65
N GLU A 230 16.13 -13.25 50.40
CA GLU A 230 14.93 -12.61 49.82
C GLU A 230 15.27 -11.32 49.09
N LEU A 231 16.14 -10.47 49.66
CA LEU A 231 16.58 -9.23 49.02
C LEU A 231 17.38 -9.53 47.74
N GLN A 232 18.28 -10.52 47.77
CA GLN A 232 19.01 -10.95 46.57
C GLN A 232 18.07 -11.55 45.53
N GLN A 233 17.04 -12.29 45.93
CA GLN A 233 16.04 -12.82 45.01
C GLN A 233 15.22 -11.68 44.37
N TYR A 234 14.82 -10.67 45.13
CA TYR A 234 14.13 -9.49 44.59
C TYR A 234 15.00 -8.76 43.57
N ILE A 235 16.28 -8.56 43.87
CA ILE A 235 17.24 -7.91 42.97
C ILE A 235 17.52 -8.78 41.72
N ARG A 236 17.63 -10.11 41.86
CA ARG A 236 17.92 -11.04 40.75
C ARG A 236 16.71 -11.34 39.85
N SER A 237 15.50 -11.31 40.40
CA SER A 237 14.25 -11.54 39.64
C SER A 237 13.93 -10.42 38.65
N TYR A 238 14.69 -9.32 38.73
CA TYR A 238 14.55 -8.16 37.88
C TYR A 238 15.54 -8.23 36.71
N CYS A 239 15.00 -8.19 35.48
CA CYS A 239 15.78 -8.16 34.23
C CYS A 239 16.16 -6.74 33.77
N GLY A 240 15.89 -5.69 34.57
CA GLY A 240 16.32 -4.31 34.31
C GLY A 240 17.35 -3.79 35.33
N PHE A 241 17.69 -2.50 35.27
CA PHE A 241 18.65 -1.75 36.12
C PHE A 241 19.14 -2.44 37.41
N VAL A 242 20.20 -3.24 37.30
CA VAL A 242 21.03 -3.70 38.43
C VAL A 242 22.26 -2.77 38.50
N GLY A 243 22.43 -2.01 39.59
CA GLY A 243 23.65 -1.20 39.83
C GLY A 243 23.43 0.24 40.29
N SER A 244 22.21 0.77 40.24
CA SER A 244 21.90 2.14 40.71
C SER A 244 21.80 2.21 42.23
N SER A 245 22.91 2.13 42.95
CA SER A 245 22.92 2.53 44.37
C SER A 245 22.87 4.06 44.45
N PHE A 246 21.70 4.63 44.74
CA PHE A 246 21.57 6.04 45.11
C PHE A 246 22.07 6.23 46.54
N THR A 247 23.38 6.37 46.71
CA THR A 247 23.96 6.76 48.00
C THR A 247 23.57 8.20 48.31
N HIS A 248 22.75 8.38 49.35
CA HIS A 248 22.47 9.60 50.10
C HIS A 248 22.80 10.93 49.40
N ILE A 249 21.76 11.65 48.96
CA ILE A 249 21.83 13.11 48.79
C ILE A 249 22.16 13.70 50.18
N SER A 250 23.44 13.94 50.43
CA SER A 250 23.90 14.60 51.65
C SER A 250 23.44 16.05 51.68
N LYS A 251 23.04 16.46 52.88
CA LYS A 251 22.59 17.80 53.29
C LYS A 251 23.31 18.93 52.54
N LYS A 252 22.61 19.66 51.67
CA LYS A 252 22.97 21.06 51.39
C LYS A 252 22.61 21.87 52.61
N SER A 253 23.60 22.20 53.42
CA SER A 253 23.52 23.28 54.41
C SER A 253 23.22 24.58 53.68
N VAL A 254 22.10 25.21 54.04
CA VAL A 254 21.73 26.57 53.68
C VAL A 254 22.82 27.51 54.17
N THR A 255 23.51 28.17 53.24
CA THR A 255 24.32 29.36 53.54
C THR A 255 23.41 30.57 53.41
N THR A 256 22.89 31.07 54.52
CA THR A 256 22.45 32.46 54.63
C THR A 256 23.66 33.33 54.96
N GLU A 257 23.92 34.30 54.10
CA GLU A 257 24.87 35.39 54.33
C GLU A 257 24.39 36.26 55.50
N THR A 258 25.24 36.45 56.51
CA THR A 258 25.42 37.74 57.19
C THR A 258 26.85 37.83 57.71
N GLY A 259 27.46 38.99 57.51
CA GLY A 259 28.87 39.22 57.78
C GLY A 259 29.23 39.39 59.25
N ASP A 260 30.55 39.39 59.44
CA ASP A 260 31.34 40.30 60.27
C ASP A 260 32.28 39.64 61.30
N THR A 261 33.53 40.09 61.20
CA THR A 261 34.70 40.14 62.10
C THR A 261 34.86 39.21 63.32
N GLY A 262 36.06 38.64 63.47
CA GLY A 262 36.58 38.19 64.78
C GLY A 262 37.74 37.19 64.74
N VAL A 263 38.83 37.53 65.41
CA VAL A 263 40.17 36.89 65.36
C VAL A 263 40.40 35.88 66.52
N SER A 264 41.23 34.86 66.24
CA SER A 264 42.17 34.13 67.13
C SER A 264 41.77 32.86 67.91
N ARG A 265 42.41 31.76 67.48
CA ARG A 265 43.41 30.89 68.17
C ARG A 265 43.06 30.00 69.37
N LEU A 266 43.77 28.87 69.35
CA LEU A 266 44.04 27.81 70.34
C LEU A 266 43.04 26.63 70.23
N VAL A 267 43.43 25.39 69.93
CA VAL A 267 44.60 24.62 70.38
C VAL A 267 45.07 23.64 69.28
N GLU A 268 46.39 23.56 69.08
CA GLU A 268 47.09 22.57 68.24
C GLU A 268 47.30 21.23 68.97
N ASP A 269 47.52 20.21 68.13
CA ASP A 269 48.29 18.98 68.37
C ASP A 269 47.60 17.75 68.97
N SER A 270 47.18 16.84 68.08
CA SER A 270 47.82 15.51 67.92
C SER A 270 47.18 14.69 66.78
N THR A 271 47.69 14.80 65.54
CA THR A 271 47.74 13.74 64.50
C THR A 271 48.28 14.28 63.17
N ARG A 272 49.57 14.66 63.10
CA ARG A 272 50.19 15.27 61.90
C ARG A 272 50.66 14.30 60.80
N ILE A 273 50.37 13.00 60.89
CA ILE A 273 50.81 12.01 59.86
C ILE A 273 49.60 11.35 59.13
N GLY A 274 48.38 11.46 59.67
CA GLY A 274 47.15 10.94 59.03
C GLY A 274 46.37 11.96 58.18
N MET A 275 46.43 13.25 58.51
CA MET A 275 45.65 14.29 57.80
C MET A 275 46.23 14.69 56.43
N LYS A 276 47.54 14.53 56.19
CA LYS A 276 48.16 14.91 54.90
C LYS A 276 47.72 13.99 53.75
N ARG A 277 47.74 12.67 53.97
CA ARG A 277 47.21 11.68 53.00
C ARG A 277 45.71 11.85 52.74
N SER A 278 44.92 12.19 53.76
CA SER A 278 43.49 12.39 53.60
C SER A 278 43.15 13.69 52.86
N LEU A 279 43.91 14.77 53.07
CA LEU A 279 43.72 16.04 52.38
C LEU A 279 44.21 15.99 50.93
N ASP A 280 45.32 15.28 50.66
CA ASP A 280 45.83 15.04 49.30
C ASP A 280 44.86 14.18 48.46
N LEU A 281 44.29 13.11 49.05
CA LEU A 281 43.25 12.28 48.41
C LEU A 281 41.94 13.05 48.13
N ILE A 282 41.53 13.94 49.04
CA ILE A 282 40.35 14.80 48.83
C ILE A 282 40.64 15.82 47.72
N THR A 283 41.83 16.42 47.70
CA THR A 283 42.21 17.43 46.68
C THR A 283 42.33 16.80 45.28
N GLU A 284 42.86 15.57 45.18
CA GLU A 284 42.95 14.80 43.95
C GLU A 284 41.57 14.33 43.46
N GLN A 285 40.69 13.89 44.36
CA GLN A 285 39.30 13.55 44.03
C GLN A 285 38.50 14.75 43.51
N THR A 286 38.70 15.94 44.09
CA THR A 286 38.05 17.18 43.65
C THR A 286 38.55 17.63 42.27
N ARG A 287 39.86 17.53 41.99
CA ARG A 287 40.44 17.85 40.67
C ARG A 287 39.92 16.94 39.55
N ILE A 288 39.80 15.63 39.80
CA ILE A 288 39.24 14.71 38.80
C ILE A 288 37.75 15.01 38.57
N GLN A 289 37.01 15.35 39.63
CA GLN A 289 35.60 15.71 39.49
C GLN A 289 35.41 16.99 38.66
N GLU A 290 36.23 18.02 38.89
CA GLU A 290 36.24 19.24 38.07
C GLU A 290 36.54 18.94 36.58
N LYS A 291 37.49 18.04 36.29
CA LYS A 291 37.76 17.58 34.91
C LYS A 291 36.56 16.87 34.30
N VAL A 292 35.87 16.01 35.05
CA VAL A 292 34.67 15.30 34.61
C VAL A 292 33.53 16.28 34.34
N ASP A 293 33.31 17.25 35.22
CA ASP A 293 32.24 18.25 35.07
C ASP A 293 32.49 19.17 33.86
N ASN A 294 33.74 19.58 33.64
CA ASN A 294 34.13 20.35 32.46
C ASN A 294 33.95 19.55 31.16
N LEU A 295 34.37 18.28 31.16
CA LEU A 295 34.20 17.39 30.02
C LEU A 295 32.73 17.13 29.71
N LYS A 296 31.91 16.90 30.75
CA LYS A 296 30.46 16.75 30.62
C LYS A 296 29.84 17.98 29.98
N LYS A 297 30.20 19.19 30.44
CA LYS A 297 29.73 20.45 29.86
C LYS A 297 30.09 20.56 28.37
N ASN A 298 31.34 20.31 28.00
CA ASN A 298 31.78 20.39 26.60
C ASN A 298 31.02 19.40 25.70
N LEU A 299 30.83 18.15 26.17
CA LEU A 299 30.06 17.13 25.44
C LEU A 299 28.59 17.54 25.30
N THR A 300 27.98 18.05 26.37
CA THR A 300 26.62 18.56 26.33
C THR A 300 26.48 19.71 25.34
N GLU A 301 27.41 20.67 25.32
CA GLU A 301 27.42 21.77 24.34
C GLU A 301 27.55 21.25 22.91
N LYS A 302 28.47 20.29 22.65
CA LYS A 302 28.65 19.67 21.34
C LYS A 302 27.40 18.96 20.82
N TYR A 303 26.68 18.25 21.69
CA TYR A 303 25.47 17.51 21.29
C TYR A 303 24.22 18.38 21.17
N HIS A 304 24.24 19.64 21.64
CA HIS A 304 23.20 20.63 21.33
C HIS A 304 23.50 21.42 20.04
N ASP A 305 24.72 21.32 19.51
CA ASP A 305 25.13 22.01 18.30
C ASP A 305 24.30 21.55 17.08
N PRO A 306 23.73 22.47 16.28
CA PRO A 306 22.99 22.13 15.05
C PRO A 306 23.78 21.24 14.07
N THR A 307 25.11 21.36 14.02
CA THR A 307 25.97 20.49 13.18
C THR A 307 25.92 19.03 13.61
N PHE A 308 25.63 18.76 14.89
CA PHE A 308 25.45 17.40 15.44
C PHE A 308 23.98 16.99 15.56
N CYS A 309 23.04 17.91 15.71
CA CYS A 309 21.60 17.60 15.73
C CYS A 309 21.04 17.37 14.33
N CYS A 310 21.52 18.12 13.33
CA CYS A 310 20.97 18.11 11.98
C CYS A 310 21.68 17.12 11.05
N THR A 311 20.93 16.47 10.18
CA THR A 311 21.44 15.62 9.10
C THR A 311 20.91 16.12 7.75
N SER A 312 21.79 16.24 6.76
CA SER A 312 21.45 16.70 5.41
C SER A 312 21.88 15.66 4.36
N PRO A 313 21.18 14.52 4.25
CA PRO A 313 21.56 13.47 3.33
C PRO A 313 21.57 13.94 1.87
N PHE A 314 20.64 14.81 1.44
CA PHE A 314 20.60 15.32 0.06
C PHE A 314 21.21 16.73 -0.09
N GLY A 315 22.20 17.08 0.74
CA GLY A 315 22.87 18.38 0.69
C GLY A 315 21.96 19.53 1.13
N ASP A 316 21.96 20.64 0.40
CA ASP A 316 21.28 21.88 0.79
C ASP A 316 19.74 21.85 0.63
N SER A 317 19.16 20.75 0.11
CA SER A 317 17.72 20.66 -0.14
C SER A 317 16.89 20.80 1.14
N PHE A 318 17.27 20.09 2.20
CA PHE A 318 16.66 20.20 3.53
C PHE A 318 17.54 19.55 4.60
N ALA A 319 17.39 19.99 5.84
CA ALA A 319 18.07 19.42 7.00
C ALA A 319 17.05 18.81 7.97
N LEU A 320 17.35 17.62 8.46
CA LEU A 320 16.57 16.89 9.47
C LEU A 320 17.15 17.12 10.85
N ASP A 321 16.38 17.74 11.73
CA ASP A 321 16.76 17.87 13.15
C ASP A 321 16.36 16.59 13.91
N LEU A 322 17.36 15.79 14.31
CA LEU A 322 17.13 14.57 15.08
C LEU A 322 16.53 14.84 16.47
N ASN A 323 16.57 16.07 16.98
CA ASN A 323 15.91 16.38 18.25
C ASN A 323 14.38 16.35 18.10
N SER A 324 13.85 17.04 17.08
CA SER A 324 12.40 17.22 16.87
C SER A 324 11.77 16.26 15.84
N GLN A 325 12.54 15.72 14.90
CA GLN A 325 12.06 14.96 13.74
C GLN A 325 12.52 13.48 13.74
N PHE A 326 12.88 12.93 14.91
CA PHE A 326 13.22 11.51 15.01
C PHE A 326 11.97 10.62 14.95
N ALA A 327 11.89 9.76 13.95
CA ALA A 327 10.78 8.82 13.77
C ALA A 327 11.03 7.48 14.49
N ASP A 328 9.96 6.74 14.77
CA ASP A 328 10.02 5.40 15.33
C ASP A 328 10.86 4.45 14.46
N ILE A 329 11.82 3.76 15.08
CA ILE A 329 12.56 2.67 14.48
C ILE A 329 12.12 1.33 15.06
N SER A 330 12.03 0.30 14.22
CA SER A 330 11.73 -1.06 14.68
C SER A 330 13.02 -1.78 15.03
N VAL A 331 13.19 -2.17 16.30
CA VAL A 331 14.40 -2.85 16.79
C VAL A 331 14.00 -4.14 17.49
N MET A 332 14.70 -5.23 17.15
CA MET A 332 14.50 -6.55 17.73
C MET A 332 15.73 -6.97 18.54
N LEU A 333 15.51 -7.45 19.76
CA LEU A 333 16.51 -8.17 20.53
C LEU A 333 16.72 -9.57 19.94
N LYS A 334 17.97 -10.01 19.83
CA LYS A 334 18.33 -11.34 19.35
C LYS A 334 19.09 -12.14 20.40
N ASP A 335 18.91 -13.44 20.35
CA ASP A 335 19.70 -14.37 21.15
C ASP A 335 21.06 -14.71 20.49
N ILE A 336 21.85 -15.53 21.20
CA ILE A 336 23.13 -16.04 20.71
C ILE A 336 23.00 -16.92 19.46
N LYS A 337 21.82 -17.50 19.20
CA LYS A 337 21.50 -18.28 17.98
C LYS A 337 21.02 -17.40 16.82
N ASN A 338 21.00 -16.08 17.02
CA ASN A 338 20.50 -15.08 16.07
C ASN A 338 18.99 -15.18 15.79
N GLN A 339 18.23 -15.73 16.73
CA GLN A 339 16.78 -15.76 16.70
C GLN A 339 16.23 -14.49 17.36
N SER A 340 15.19 -13.92 16.76
CA SER A 340 14.49 -12.76 17.30
C SER A 340 13.73 -13.16 18.57
N VAL A 341 13.98 -12.45 19.67
CA VAL A 341 13.40 -12.74 20.99
C VAL A 341 12.27 -11.77 21.29
N GLN A 342 12.51 -10.47 21.14
CA GLN A 342 11.59 -9.44 21.62
C GLN A 342 11.72 -8.14 20.80
N GLN A 343 10.60 -7.48 20.53
CA GLN A 343 10.58 -6.13 19.97
C GLN A 343 10.83 -5.09 21.08
N LEU A 344 11.70 -4.12 20.80
CA LEU A 344 12.13 -3.09 21.74
C LEU A 344 11.60 -1.72 21.35
N THR A 345 11.14 -0.95 22.34
CA THR A 345 10.91 0.49 22.21
C THR A 345 12.21 1.25 22.47
N LEU A 346 12.28 2.55 22.11
CA LEU A 346 13.47 3.36 22.40
C LEU A 346 13.86 3.32 23.89
N PRO A 347 12.96 3.51 24.87
CA PRO A 347 13.28 3.32 26.29
C PRO A 347 13.85 1.94 26.64
N ASP A 348 13.32 0.87 26.04
CA ASP A 348 13.84 -0.48 26.26
C ASP A 348 15.29 -0.58 25.75
N ILE A 349 15.58 -0.07 24.54
CA ILE A 349 16.95 0.01 23.98
C ILE A 349 17.89 0.73 24.95
N LEU A 350 17.49 1.90 25.47
CA LEU A 350 18.31 2.69 26.39
C LEU A 350 18.60 1.95 27.69
N SER A 351 17.66 1.13 28.18
CA SER A 351 17.81 0.31 29.39
C SER A 351 18.76 -0.87 29.20
N GLU A 352 18.80 -1.41 27.99
CA GLU A 352 19.64 -2.56 27.60
C GLU A 352 21.09 -2.19 27.28
N LEU A 353 21.44 -0.89 27.24
CA LEU A 353 22.82 -0.40 27.04
C LEU A 353 23.71 -0.74 28.26
N ASN A 354 24.14 -1.99 28.35
CA ASN A 354 25.00 -2.51 29.40
C ASN A 354 26.16 -3.29 28.78
N ASP A 355 27.37 -3.15 29.33
CA ASP A 355 28.56 -3.83 28.80
C ASP A 355 28.70 -3.57 27.28
N ILE A 356 29.10 -4.55 26.48
CA ILE A 356 29.13 -4.45 25.02
C ILE A 356 27.75 -4.80 24.43
N THR A 357 27.09 -3.79 23.87
CA THR A 357 25.83 -3.88 23.12
C THR A 357 26.10 -3.71 21.62
N MET A 358 25.76 -4.72 20.83
CA MET A 358 25.89 -4.70 19.37
C MET A 358 24.55 -4.34 18.73
N ILE A 359 24.54 -3.32 17.87
CA ILE A 359 23.37 -2.88 17.10
C ILE A 359 23.64 -3.14 15.62
N GLU A 360 23.10 -4.23 15.08
CA GLU A 360 23.22 -4.59 13.68
C GLU A 360 22.05 -4.05 12.85
N GLY A 361 22.30 -3.74 11.58
CA GLY A 361 21.26 -3.30 10.65
C GLY A 361 21.79 -3.15 9.23
N GLU A 362 20.89 -3.19 8.25
CA GLU A 362 21.22 -3.00 6.84
C GLU A 362 21.81 -1.61 6.56
N ALA A 363 22.43 -1.43 5.40
CA ALA A 363 22.91 -0.11 4.99
C ALA A 363 21.76 0.91 5.00
N ASN A 364 22.02 2.12 5.49
CA ASN A 364 21.04 3.21 5.56
C ASN A 364 19.79 2.94 6.44
N SER A 365 19.79 1.91 7.30
CA SER A 365 18.67 1.58 8.21
C SER A 365 18.47 2.58 9.37
N GLY A 366 19.28 3.64 9.47
CA GLY A 366 19.20 4.64 10.54
C GLY A 366 20.09 4.37 11.76
N LYS A 367 21.09 3.48 11.68
CA LYS A 367 22.04 3.17 12.77
C LYS A 367 22.70 4.42 13.38
N THR A 368 23.32 5.25 12.54
CA THR A 368 23.94 6.52 12.93
C THR A 368 22.94 7.49 13.59
N ALA A 369 21.73 7.60 13.03
CA ALA A 369 20.70 8.47 13.57
C ALA A 369 20.25 8.05 14.98
N LEU A 370 20.18 6.74 15.24
CA LEU A 370 19.88 6.19 16.57
C LEU A 370 20.97 6.57 17.59
N LEU A 371 22.25 6.34 17.29
CA LEU A 371 23.34 6.68 18.21
C LEU A 371 23.40 8.19 18.49
N ARG A 372 23.27 9.03 17.45
CA ARG A 372 23.19 10.49 17.63
C ARG A 372 21.99 10.89 18.49
N LYS A 373 20.83 10.25 18.31
CA LYS A 373 19.65 10.49 19.15
C LYS A 373 19.90 10.16 20.62
N ILE A 374 20.62 9.07 20.92
CA ILE A 374 20.99 8.71 22.30
C ILE A 374 21.86 9.81 22.92
N ALA A 375 22.87 10.31 22.20
CA ALA A 375 23.72 11.40 22.67
C ALA A 375 22.94 12.70 22.92
N ILE A 376 22.02 13.05 22.01
CA ILE A 376 21.13 14.23 22.14
C ILE A 376 20.21 14.09 23.36
N LEU A 377 19.61 12.91 23.59
CA LEU A 377 18.75 12.64 24.75
C LEU A 377 19.50 12.66 26.09
N TRP A 378 20.78 12.27 26.09
CA TRP A 378 21.63 12.39 27.27
C TRP A 378 21.95 13.86 27.55
N ALA A 379 22.31 14.63 26.51
CA ALA A 379 22.66 16.03 26.63
C ALA A 379 21.49 16.90 27.08
N SER A 380 20.28 16.65 26.57
CA SER A 380 19.07 17.40 26.92
C SER A 380 18.67 17.27 28.40
N GLY A 381 19.16 16.24 29.10
CA GLY A 381 18.77 15.91 30.46
C GLY A 381 17.31 15.46 30.62
N SER A 382 16.56 15.34 29.51
CA SER A 382 15.13 14.97 29.52
C SER A 382 14.89 13.47 29.64
N CYS A 383 15.94 12.65 29.51
CA CYS A 383 15.87 11.20 29.62
C CYS A 383 16.60 10.68 30.87
N PRO A 384 15.92 10.54 32.01
CA PRO A 384 16.59 10.12 33.24
C PRO A 384 17.14 8.68 33.22
N ILE A 385 16.75 7.82 32.28
CA ILE A 385 17.41 6.52 32.03
C ILE A 385 18.91 6.72 31.75
N LEU A 386 19.26 7.77 30.99
CA LEU A 386 20.64 8.07 30.61
C LEU A 386 21.42 8.78 31.71
N SER A 387 20.77 9.22 32.80
CA SER A 387 21.44 9.87 33.94
C SER A 387 22.40 8.95 34.70
N ARG A 388 22.29 7.63 34.51
CA ARG A 388 23.25 6.64 35.01
C ARG A 388 24.65 6.83 34.43
N PHE A 389 24.74 7.42 33.23
CA PHE A 389 26.00 7.74 32.58
C PHE A 389 26.42 9.16 32.92
N SER A 390 27.58 9.28 33.56
CA SER A 390 28.22 10.57 33.85
C SER A 390 28.82 11.20 32.60
N LEU A 391 29.30 10.39 31.65
CA LEU A 391 29.90 10.81 30.39
C LEU A 391 29.45 9.90 29.24
N VAL A 392 29.14 10.50 28.07
CA VAL A 392 28.78 9.80 26.84
C VAL A 392 29.65 10.29 25.68
N PHE A 393 30.44 9.41 25.08
CA PHE A 393 31.32 9.71 23.96
C PHE A 393 30.78 9.13 22.66
N TYR A 394 30.43 9.97 21.70
CA TYR A 394 30.10 9.56 20.34
C TYR A 394 31.36 9.56 19.47
N ILE A 395 31.68 8.44 18.84
CA ILE A 395 32.86 8.29 17.98
C ILE A 395 32.42 7.71 16.64
N SER A 396 32.67 8.46 15.57
CA SER A 396 32.53 7.95 14.21
C SER A 396 33.83 7.27 13.79
N LEU A 397 33.78 5.94 13.57
CA LEU A 397 34.96 5.15 13.19
C LEU A 397 35.35 5.38 11.72
N ALA A 398 34.40 5.77 10.86
CA ALA A 398 34.66 6.05 9.46
C ALA A 398 35.65 7.22 9.25
N SER A 399 35.68 8.18 10.18
CA SER A 399 36.53 9.37 10.14
C SER A 399 37.80 9.27 11.01
N THR A 400 38.16 8.07 11.49
CA THR A 400 39.36 7.86 12.30
C THR A 400 40.58 7.50 11.46
N GLU A 401 41.75 7.98 11.87
CA GLU A 401 43.03 7.61 11.27
C GLU A 401 43.71 6.49 12.09
N SER A 402 44.44 5.60 11.43
CA SER A 402 45.01 4.38 12.02
C SER A 402 46.09 4.60 13.09
N HIS A 403 46.64 5.83 13.19
CA HIS A 403 47.75 6.18 14.09
C HIS A 403 47.34 7.02 15.32
N GLN A 404 46.06 7.37 15.46
CA GLN A 404 45.57 8.24 16.54
C GLN A 404 45.34 7.48 17.84
N THR A 405 45.54 8.15 18.99
CA THR A 405 45.13 7.64 20.31
C THR A 405 43.63 7.87 20.56
N LEU A 406 43.03 7.24 21.57
CA LEU A 406 41.61 7.43 21.89
C LEU A 406 41.33 8.87 22.34
N SER A 407 42.28 9.50 23.07
CA SER A 407 42.17 10.91 23.43
C SER A 407 42.22 11.84 22.21
N ASP A 408 43.06 11.55 21.21
CA ASP A 408 43.16 12.36 20.00
C ASP A 408 41.85 12.32 19.19
N ILE A 409 41.26 11.12 19.07
CA ILE A 409 39.97 10.92 18.38
C ILE A 409 38.87 11.75 19.06
N ILE A 410 38.79 11.69 20.39
CA ILE A 410 37.80 12.43 21.17
C ILE A 410 38.01 13.94 21.05
N CYS A 411 39.26 14.42 21.15
CA CYS A 411 39.58 15.84 20.98
C CYS A 411 39.24 16.34 19.57
N GLN A 412 39.56 15.58 18.52
CA GLN A 412 39.29 15.98 17.14
C GLN A 412 37.79 16.02 16.83
N GLN A 413 37.02 15.01 17.27
CA GLN A 413 35.61 14.88 16.88
C GLN A 413 34.64 15.63 17.82
N LEU A 414 34.95 15.74 19.12
CA LEU A 414 33.96 16.18 20.12
C LEU A 414 34.31 17.49 20.82
N ILE A 415 35.57 17.70 21.23
CA ILE A 415 35.92 18.75 22.21
C ILE A 415 36.72 19.91 21.59
N GLY A 416 37.38 19.67 20.45
CA GLY A 416 38.27 20.62 19.79
C GLY A 416 39.70 20.63 20.36
N PRO A 417 40.67 21.26 19.66
CA PRO A 417 42.10 21.24 20.03
C PRO A 417 42.46 22.09 21.26
N SER A 418 41.53 22.87 21.80
CA SER A 418 41.76 23.83 22.89
C SER A 418 41.74 23.21 24.30
N THR A 419 41.36 21.94 24.43
CA THR A 419 41.36 21.21 25.71
C THR A 419 42.26 19.98 25.61
N SER A 420 43.37 19.99 26.35
CA SER A 420 44.36 18.91 26.37
C SER A 420 43.85 17.72 27.21
N LEU A 421 42.97 16.89 26.64
CA LEU A 421 42.70 15.55 27.18
C LEU A 421 43.87 14.64 26.77
N THR A 422 44.56 14.06 27.75
CA THR A 422 45.63 13.06 27.51
C THR A 422 45.11 11.65 27.76
N GLU A 423 45.72 10.64 27.14
CA GLU A 423 45.45 9.22 27.41
C GLU A 423 45.49 8.88 28.91
N GLU A 424 46.48 9.41 29.64
CA GLU A 424 46.58 9.23 31.10
C GLU A 424 45.35 9.79 31.83
N SER A 425 44.93 11.00 31.48
CA SER A 425 43.75 11.62 32.09
C SER A 425 42.44 10.91 31.73
N LEU A 426 42.34 10.36 30.53
CA LEU A 426 41.19 9.55 30.10
C LEU A 426 41.16 8.20 30.84
N GLY A 427 42.33 7.57 31.01
CA GLY A 427 42.50 6.35 31.80
C GLY A 427 42.11 6.54 33.28
N GLU A 428 42.52 7.65 33.90
CA GLU A 428 42.12 8.01 35.27
C GLU A 428 40.61 8.19 35.41
N ILE A 429 39.99 8.92 34.47
CA ILE A 429 38.54 9.19 34.46
C ILE A 429 37.75 7.89 34.26
N THR A 430 38.11 7.09 33.26
CA THR A 430 37.44 5.81 32.95
C THR A 430 37.64 4.78 34.05
N GLY A 431 38.83 4.71 34.66
CA GLY A 431 39.10 3.84 35.79
C GLY A 431 38.30 4.19 37.06
N LYS A 432 38.01 5.48 37.28
CA LYS A 432 37.20 5.96 38.41
C LYS A 432 35.70 5.78 38.17
N LEU A 433 35.22 6.11 36.97
CA LEU A 433 33.79 6.13 36.64
C LEU A 433 33.24 4.78 36.17
N LYS A 434 34.07 3.92 35.56
CA LYS A 434 33.74 2.56 35.10
C LYS A 434 32.41 2.49 34.33
N ASP A 435 31.40 1.85 34.93
CA ASP A 435 30.05 1.62 34.39
C ASP A 435 29.23 2.91 34.24
N LYS A 436 29.74 4.05 34.72
CA LYS A 436 29.14 5.37 34.48
C LYS A 436 29.62 6.03 33.19
N VAL A 437 30.44 5.37 32.38
CA VAL A 437 30.89 5.86 31.07
C VAL A 437 30.25 5.03 29.96
N LEU A 438 29.75 5.71 28.92
CA LEU A 438 29.19 5.09 27.72
C LEU A 438 29.93 5.58 26.46
N PHE A 439 30.40 4.62 25.65
CA PHE A 439 30.92 4.88 24.31
C PHE A 439 29.90 4.46 23.26
N LEU A 440 29.53 5.39 22.38
CA LEU A 440 28.70 5.16 21.20
C LEU A 440 29.63 5.10 19.99
N LEU A 441 29.91 3.90 19.50
CA LEU A 441 30.84 3.66 18.40
C LEU A 441 30.04 3.44 17.11
N ASP A 442 30.15 4.39 16.18
CA ASP A 442 29.44 4.35 14.91
C ASP A 442 30.30 3.77 13.78
N ASP A 443 29.67 3.02 12.86
CA ASP A 443 30.28 2.45 11.65
C ASP A 443 31.42 1.43 11.89
N TYR A 444 31.23 0.53 12.84
CA TYR A 444 32.20 -0.54 13.08
C TYR A 444 32.31 -1.50 11.88
N GLY A 445 33.55 -1.70 11.42
CA GLY A 445 33.88 -2.60 10.30
C GLY A 445 33.86 -1.95 8.92
N VAL A 446 33.54 -0.65 8.77
CA VAL A 446 33.59 0.01 7.44
C VAL A 446 35.00 0.02 6.84
N GLN A 447 36.04 0.17 7.67
CA GLN A 447 37.45 -0.03 7.30
C GLN A 447 37.92 -1.46 7.66
N ASP A 448 38.81 -2.05 6.85
CA ASP A 448 39.31 -3.43 7.07
C ASP A 448 40.09 -3.59 8.39
N SER A 449 40.71 -2.51 8.87
CA SER A 449 41.38 -2.43 10.16
C SER A 449 40.62 -1.54 11.12
N THR A 450 40.13 -2.10 12.24
CA THR A 450 39.65 -1.30 13.37
C THR A 450 40.83 -0.53 13.99
N PRO A 451 40.67 0.76 14.36
CA PRO A 451 41.72 1.47 15.07
C PRO A 451 42.14 0.72 16.33
N LYS A 452 43.45 0.52 16.53
CA LYS A 452 44.00 -0.24 17.67
C LYS A 452 43.43 0.21 19.03
N PRO A 453 43.26 1.50 19.34
CA PRO A 453 42.69 1.92 20.63
C PRO A 453 41.26 1.44 20.86
N VAL A 454 40.45 1.37 19.80
CA VAL A 454 39.05 0.91 19.87
C VAL A 454 38.99 -0.60 20.03
N GLU A 455 39.88 -1.34 19.35
CA GLU A 455 40.01 -2.78 19.52
C GLU A 455 40.47 -3.13 20.96
N GLU A 456 41.43 -2.37 21.51
CA GLU A 456 41.85 -2.51 22.90
C GLU A 456 40.72 -2.20 23.89
N LEU A 457 39.89 -1.18 23.62
CA LEU A 457 38.73 -0.83 24.45
C LEU A 457 37.75 -2.01 24.56
N ILE A 458 37.46 -2.67 23.43
CA ILE A 458 36.56 -3.83 23.36
C ILE A 458 37.19 -5.05 24.06
N LEU A 459 38.44 -5.38 23.76
CA LEU A 459 39.14 -6.55 24.32
C LEU A 459 39.38 -6.43 25.83
N LYS A 460 39.70 -5.23 26.31
CA LYS A 460 39.98 -4.96 27.73
C LYS A 460 38.71 -4.64 28.54
N ASN A 461 37.53 -4.62 27.92
CA ASN A 461 36.29 -4.28 28.62
C ASN A 461 35.96 -5.15 29.84
N PRO A 462 36.26 -6.47 29.87
CA PRO A 462 36.04 -7.30 31.06
C PRO A 462 36.73 -6.77 32.34
N TRP A 463 37.85 -6.05 32.19
CA TRP A 463 38.56 -5.42 33.29
C TRP A 463 38.10 -3.98 33.54
N ASN A 464 37.83 -3.22 32.47
CA ASN A 464 37.47 -1.81 32.56
C ASN A 464 36.01 -1.56 32.98
N ARG A 465 35.11 -2.51 32.68
CA ARG A 465 33.66 -2.46 32.96
C ARG A 465 32.98 -1.20 32.39
N LEU A 466 33.33 -0.82 31.16
CA LEU A 466 32.70 0.30 30.45
C LEU A 466 31.46 -0.21 29.71
N ASN A 467 30.59 0.72 29.32
CA ASN A 467 29.46 0.42 28.44
C ASN A 467 29.77 0.87 27.01
N LEU A 468 29.57 0.00 26.04
CA LEU A 468 29.84 0.25 24.63
C LEU A 468 28.60 -0.10 23.81
N ALA A 469 28.04 0.87 23.10
CA ALA A 469 27.03 0.63 22.09
C ALA A 469 27.68 0.76 20.71
N VAL A 470 27.73 -0.33 19.96
CA VAL A 470 28.49 -0.41 18.70
C VAL A 470 27.54 -0.72 17.56
N THR A 471 27.45 0.16 16.57
CA THR A 471 26.69 -0.11 15.35
C THR A 471 27.53 -0.87 14.34
N VAL A 472 26.93 -1.88 13.72
CA VAL A 472 27.60 -2.74 12.73
C VAL A 472 26.68 -3.00 11.56
N SER A 473 27.23 -3.13 10.35
CA SER A 473 26.49 -3.70 9.23
C SER A 473 26.29 -5.20 9.42
N THR A 474 25.17 -5.74 8.93
CA THR A 474 24.78 -7.16 9.10
C THR A 474 25.83 -8.16 8.62
N ASP A 475 26.68 -7.77 7.67
CA ASP A 475 27.75 -8.59 7.11
C ASP A 475 29.04 -8.62 7.96
N LYS A 476 29.27 -7.59 8.78
CA LYS A 476 30.53 -7.36 9.52
C LYS A 476 30.45 -7.67 11.02
N GLY A 477 29.27 -8.05 11.53
CA GLY A 477 29.02 -8.34 12.94
C GLY A 477 29.79 -9.51 13.54
N ARG A 478 30.33 -10.44 12.73
CA ARG A 478 30.92 -11.71 13.21
C ARG A 478 32.04 -11.52 14.24
N LYS A 479 32.95 -10.56 14.03
CA LYS A 479 34.11 -10.33 14.91
C LYS A 479 33.69 -9.79 16.29
N LEU A 480 32.67 -8.93 16.32
CA LEU A 480 32.19 -8.28 17.55
C LEU A 480 31.22 -9.18 18.32
N ARG A 481 30.44 -10.02 17.61
CA ARG A 481 29.38 -10.85 18.19
C ARG A 481 29.83 -11.75 19.34
N GLN A 482 31.08 -12.20 19.33
CA GLN A 482 31.65 -13.03 20.40
C GLN A 482 31.88 -12.29 21.73
N TYR A 483 31.98 -10.96 21.68
CA TYR A 483 32.19 -10.09 22.85
C TYR A 483 30.90 -9.40 23.30
N ALA A 484 29.91 -9.30 22.41
CA ALA A 484 28.65 -8.64 22.70
C ALA A 484 27.79 -9.46 23.66
N ARG A 485 27.35 -8.83 24.76
CA ARG A 485 26.38 -9.41 25.69
C ARG A 485 24.95 -9.27 25.19
N THR A 486 24.66 -8.13 24.57
CA THR A 486 23.34 -7.78 24.05
C THR A 486 23.44 -7.58 22.55
N ILE A 487 22.55 -8.21 21.79
CA ILE A 487 22.51 -8.13 20.33
C ILE A 487 21.16 -7.60 19.91
N MET A 488 21.15 -6.45 19.24
CA MET A 488 19.94 -5.80 18.72
C MET A 488 20.04 -5.68 17.21
N SER A 489 18.93 -5.85 16.52
CA SER A 489 18.84 -5.75 15.07
C SER A 489 17.76 -4.76 14.67
N ILE A 490 18.16 -3.70 13.97
CA ILE A 490 17.23 -2.77 13.32
C ILE A 490 16.53 -3.52 12.18
N GLN A 491 15.21 -3.53 12.21
CA GLN A 491 14.36 -4.12 11.18
C GLN A 491 14.04 -3.08 10.10
N LYS A 492 13.25 -3.50 9.11
CA LYS A 492 12.68 -2.62 8.09
C LYS A 492 11.98 -1.42 8.73
N PHE A 493 12.18 -0.25 8.13
CA PHE A 493 11.61 0.99 8.62
C PHE A 493 10.09 0.96 8.40
N PRO A 494 9.28 1.15 9.44
CA PRO A 494 7.82 1.08 9.31
C PRO A 494 7.28 2.20 8.41
N LEU A 495 6.25 1.90 7.61
CA LEU A 495 5.69 2.88 6.67
C LEU A 495 5.04 4.07 7.40
N TYR A 496 4.40 3.85 8.56
CA TYR A 496 3.91 4.95 9.42
C TYR A 496 5.03 5.92 9.84
N SER A 497 6.28 5.46 9.98
CA SER A 497 7.43 6.31 10.29
C SER A 497 7.86 7.12 9.07
N SER A 498 7.76 6.54 7.87
CA SER A 498 7.96 7.28 6.61
C SER A 498 6.91 8.38 6.43
N ILE A 499 5.63 8.06 6.68
CA ILE A 499 4.54 9.05 6.64
C ILE A 499 4.76 10.15 7.69
N TYR A 500 5.19 9.79 8.90
CA TYR A 500 5.52 10.76 9.95
C TYR A 500 6.62 11.74 9.51
N LEU A 501 7.71 11.24 8.91
CA LEU A 501 8.79 12.09 8.40
C LEU A 501 8.30 13.04 7.30
N ALA A 502 7.52 12.53 6.34
CA ALA A 502 6.95 13.36 5.28
C ALA A 502 6.06 14.49 5.85
N LYS A 503 5.19 14.18 6.81
CA LYS A 503 4.34 15.16 7.51
C LYS A 503 5.12 16.22 8.25
N LYS A 504 6.23 15.84 8.90
CA LYS A 504 7.07 16.77 9.66
C LYS A 504 7.94 17.66 8.78
N LEU A 505 8.33 17.19 7.59
CA LEU A 505 9.11 17.97 6.63
C LEU A 505 8.23 18.92 5.80
N PHE A 506 6.99 18.53 5.49
CA PHE A 506 6.07 19.31 4.65
C PHE A 506 4.76 19.68 5.38
N PRO A 507 4.80 20.32 6.56
CA PRO A 507 3.58 20.69 7.28
C PRO A 507 2.71 21.71 6.53
N HIS A 508 3.29 22.42 5.54
CA HIS A 508 2.62 23.46 4.75
C HIS A 508 1.87 22.92 3.53
N ASP A 509 2.18 21.70 3.07
CA ASP A 509 1.61 21.10 1.87
C ASP A 509 0.87 19.80 2.20
N SER A 510 -0.27 19.94 2.88
CA SER A 510 -1.10 18.80 3.27
C SER A 510 -1.67 18.07 2.05
N LYS A 511 -1.87 18.76 0.92
CA LYS A 511 -2.44 18.18 -0.29
C LYS A 511 -1.49 17.16 -0.93
N GLN A 512 -0.19 17.49 -1.02
CA GLN A 512 0.81 16.57 -1.53
C GLN A 512 0.95 15.33 -0.64
N ILE A 513 0.92 15.51 0.68
CA ILE A 513 0.99 14.41 1.65
C ILE A 513 -0.25 13.51 1.56
N ASP A 514 -1.45 14.08 1.47
CA ASP A 514 -2.69 13.31 1.37
C ASP A 514 -2.71 12.49 0.07
N THR A 515 -2.27 13.09 -1.05
CA THR A 515 -2.11 12.40 -2.34
C THR A 515 -1.13 11.23 -2.21
N PHE A 516 0.04 11.48 -1.61
CA PHE A 516 1.06 10.46 -1.34
C PHE A 516 0.54 9.28 -0.52
N ILE A 517 -0.18 9.56 0.58
CA ILE A 517 -0.73 8.50 1.44
C ILE A 517 -1.80 7.69 0.69
N MET A 518 -2.58 8.33 -0.17
CA MET A 518 -3.56 7.63 -1.02
C MET A 518 -2.86 6.71 -2.02
N GLU A 519 -1.79 7.17 -2.67
CA GLU A 519 -1.00 6.33 -3.59
C GLU A 519 -0.37 5.12 -2.88
N LEU A 520 0.13 5.29 -1.65
CA LEU A 520 0.63 4.19 -0.82
C LEU A 520 -0.43 3.14 -0.50
N LYS A 521 -1.71 3.52 -0.41
CA LYS A 521 -2.81 2.59 -0.15
C LYS A 521 -3.32 1.89 -1.40
N LEU A 522 -3.17 2.52 -2.56
CA LEU A 522 -3.71 2.02 -3.83
C LEU A 522 -2.73 1.10 -4.57
N ASN A 523 -1.42 1.32 -4.41
CA ASN A 523 -0.38 0.53 -5.07
C ASN A 523 0.36 -0.34 -4.04
N GLU A 524 0.25 -1.67 -4.12
CA GLU A 524 0.87 -2.56 -3.13
C GLU A 524 2.42 -2.54 -3.16
N ASN A 525 3.03 -2.16 -4.28
CA ASN A 525 4.49 -2.16 -4.45
C ASN A 525 5.19 -0.91 -3.90
N VAL A 526 4.59 0.26 -4.06
CA VAL A 526 5.16 1.55 -3.61
C VAL A 526 5.53 1.56 -2.10
N PRO A 527 4.70 1.01 -1.19
CA PRO A 527 5.02 0.84 0.23
C PRO A 527 6.32 0.10 0.51
N ALA A 528 6.65 -0.91 -0.29
CA ALA A 528 7.86 -1.70 -0.11
C ALA A 528 9.14 -0.90 -0.38
N ILE A 529 9.04 0.13 -1.24
CA ILE A 529 10.15 1.03 -1.58
C ILE A 529 10.53 1.88 -0.36
N PHE A 530 9.54 2.39 0.37
CA PHE A 530 9.71 3.31 1.51
C PHE A 530 10.01 2.64 2.86
N GLN A 531 10.52 1.40 2.84
CA GLN A 531 10.95 0.65 4.03
C GLN A 531 12.34 1.05 4.57
N THR A 532 12.89 2.17 4.11
CA THR A 532 14.11 2.80 4.67
C THR A 532 13.93 4.30 4.80
N PRO A 533 14.53 4.92 5.83
CA PRO A 533 14.47 6.37 6.00
C PRO A 533 15.02 7.10 4.77
N LEU A 534 16.12 6.63 4.18
CA LEU A 534 16.75 7.33 3.06
C LEU A 534 15.85 7.42 1.81
N MET A 535 14.97 6.43 1.59
CA MET A 535 14.09 6.41 0.42
C MET A 535 12.94 7.41 0.54
N ILE A 536 12.36 7.59 1.73
CA ILE A 536 11.35 8.64 1.95
C ILE A 536 11.99 10.03 1.86
N LEU A 537 13.23 10.17 2.32
CA LEU A 537 13.97 11.43 2.16
C LEU A 537 14.32 11.73 0.70
N ALA A 538 14.54 10.72 -0.13
CA ALA A 538 14.68 10.89 -1.58
C ALA A 538 13.38 11.42 -2.20
N GLN A 539 12.22 10.87 -1.81
CA GLN A 539 10.91 11.37 -2.25
C GLN A 539 10.68 12.83 -1.82
N CYS A 540 11.03 13.18 -0.58
CA CYS A 540 10.97 14.55 -0.09
C CYS A 540 11.88 15.49 -0.90
N SER A 541 13.07 15.04 -1.30
CA SER A 541 13.96 15.80 -2.19
C SER A 541 13.32 16.00 -3.58
N CYS A 542 12.67 14.97 -4.12
CA CYS A 542 11.96 15.06 -5.40
C CYS A 542 10.82 16.08 -5.36
N TRP A 543 10.02 16.14 -4.28
CA TRP A 543 8.95 17.14 -4.14
C TRP A 543 9.49 18.58 -4.15
N ILE A 544 10.67 18.83 -3.60
CA ILE A 544 11.30 20.15 -3.63
C ILE A 544 11.81 20.48 -5.05
N GLN A 545 12.36 19.49 -5.75
CA GLN A 545 12.90 19.67 -7.09
C GLN A 545 11.79 19.81 -8.16
N TYR A 546 10.65 19.15 -7.96
CA TYR A 546 9.54 19.06 -8.91
C TYR A 546 8.19 19.30 -8.21
N PRO A 547 7.87 20.55 -7.80
CA PRO A 547 6.67 20.84 -7.01
C PRO A 547 5.34 20.69 -7.78
N ASP A 548 5.36 20.76 -9.11
CA ASP A 548 4.16 20.63 -9.95
C ASP A 548 3.88 19.18 -10.41
N ASP A 549 4.80 18.24 -10.13
CA ASP A 549 4.63 16.83 -10.49
C ASP A 549 4.02 16.06 -9.31
N ASN A 550 2.70 15.88 -9.38
CA ASN A 550 1.93 15.16 -8.35
C ASN A 550 2.14 13.65 -8.40
N THR A 551 2.93 13.10 -9.34
CA THR A 551 3.10 11.65 -9.44
C THR A 551 4.23 11.16 -8.54
N THR A 552 3.93 10.22 -7.63
CA THR A 552 4.98 9.41 -7.00
C THR A 552 5.57 8.45 -8.02
N GLY A 553 6.40 8.97 -8.92
CA GLY A 553 7.23 8.12 -9.75
C GLY A 553 8.31 7.51 -8.89
N ASP A 554 8.11 6.26 -8.47
CA ASP A 554 9.17 5.35 -8.01
C ASP A 554 10.49 5.51 -8.81
N VAL A 555 10.40 5.76 -10.11
CA VAL A 555 11.51 6.12 -11.01
C VAL A 555 12.31 7.34 -10.52
N HIS A 556 11.65 8.43 -10.13
CA HIS A 556 12.30 9.66 -9.67
C HIS A 556 13.01 9.43 -8.33
N VAL A 557 12.37 8.68 -7.42
CA VAL A 557 12.96 8.30 -6.13
C VAL A 557 14.24 7.50 -6.34
N PHE A 558 14.21 6.49 -7.21
CA PHE A 558 15.40 5.68 -7.50
C PHE A 558 16.49 6.47 -8.24
N LYS A 559 16.13 7.38 -9.16
CA LYS A 559 17.09 8.30 -9.81
C LYS A 559 17.79 9.18 -8.76
N GLU A 560 17.04 9.77 -7.83
CA GLU A 560 17.59 10.63 -6.78
C GLU A 560 18.43 9.81 -5.77
N TYR A 561 18.03 8.58 -5.47
CA TYR A 561 18.80 7.65 -4.65
C TYR A 561 20.16 7.29 -5.27
N VAL A 562 20.19 6.97 -6.57
CA VAL A 562 21.45 6.72 -7.28
C VAL A 562 22.34 7.96 -7.31
N LYS A 563 21.75 9.14 -7.57
CA LYS A 563 22.45 10.43 -7.53
C LYS A 563 23.04 10.72 -6.14
N TYR A 564 22.32 10.41 -5.07
CA TYR A 564 22.82 10.49 -3.70
C TYR A 564 24.04 9.58 -3.47
N ASN A 565 23.99 8.32 -3.91
CA ASN A 565 25.12 7.41 -3.75
C ASN A 565 26.37 7.92 -4.50
N ILE A 566 26.18 8.59 -5.64
CA ILE A 566 27.28 9.23 -6.38
C ILE A 566 27.80 10.46 -5.64
N SER A 567 26.92 11.34 -5.13
CA SER A 567 27.32 12.56 -4.44
C SER A 567 27.96 12.31 -3.07
N LYS A 568 27.61 11.20 -2.41
CA LYS A 568 28.21 10.76 -1.14
C LYS A 568 29.72 10.48 -1.26
N PHE A 569 30.19 10.10 -2.45
CA PHE A 569 31.60 9.79 -2.70
C PHE A 569 32.16 10.66 -3.84
N PRO A 570 32.31 11.98 -3.64
CA PRO A 570 32.68 12.92 -4.70
C PRO A 570 34.04 12.61 -5.34
N ASN A 571 34.97 12.04 -4.58
CA ASN A 571 36.31 11.68 -5.04
C ASN A 571 36.36 10.33 -5.79
N GLU A 572 35.28 9.53 -5.75
CA GLU A 572 35.22 8.18 -6.34
C GLU A 572 34.14 8.09 -7.45
N TYR A 573 33.72 9.22 -8.03
CA TYR A 573 32.63 9.30 -9.01
C TYR A 573 32.67 8.22 -10.10
N GLN A 574 33.83 8.03 -10.75
CA GLN A 574 33.98 7.05 -11.82
C GLN A 574 33.85 5.61 -11.32
N ALA A 575 34.34 5.32 -10.11
CA ALA A 575 34.24 4.00 -9.51
C ALA A 575 32.79 3.67 -9.13
N VAL A 576 32.05 4.62 -8.54
CA VAL A 576 30.63 4.46 -8.21
C VAL A 576 29.81 4.25 -9.49
N SER A 577 30.03 5.08 -10.51
CA SER A 577 29.30 4.98 -11.80
C SER A 577 29.55 3.64 -12.51
N SER A 578 30.80 3.16 -12.49
CA SER A 578 31.16 1.84 -13.00
C SER A 578 30.41 0.73 -12.24
N GLN A 579 30.41 0.76 -10.91
CA GLN A 579 29.71 -0.24 -10.09
C GLN A 579 28.18 -0.19 -10.27
N VAL A 580 27.58 0.97 -10.47
CA VAL A 580 26.15 1.09 -10.83
C VAL A 580 25.86 0.37 -12.15
N SER A 581 26.76 0.50 -13.13
CA SER A 581 26.62 -0.16 -14.44
C SER A 581 26.77 -1.69 -14.33
N SER A 582 27.78 -2.18 -13.61
CA SER A 582 27.99 -3.61 -13.32
C SER A 582 26.82 -4.20 -12.52
N CYS A 583 26.31 -3.48 -11.52
CA CYS A 583 25.12 -3.90 -10.78
C CYS A 583 23.87 -3.91 -11.66
N GLY A 584 23.75 -3.00 -12.63
CA GLY A 584 22.70 -3.01 -13.65
C GLY A 584 22.77 -4.26 -14.53
N GLU A 585 23.97 -4.72 -14.90
CA GLU A 585 24.16 -5.98 -15.63
C GLU A 585 23.77 -7.20 -14.77
N LEU A 586 24.18 -7.23 -13.50
CA LEU A 586 23.77 -8.27 -12.54
C LEU A 586 22.24 -8.31 -12.39
N ALA A 587 21.62 -7.14 -12.24
CA ALA A 587 20.18 -6.99 -12.09
C ALA A 587 19.42 -7.50 -13.33
N LEU A 588 19.88 -7.13 -14.53
CA LEU A 588 19.30 -7.56 -15.81
C LEU A 588 19.39 -9.07 -15.98
N GLN A 589 20.57 -9.66 -15.77
CA GLN A 589 20.73 -11.11 -15.83
C GLN A 589 19.92 -11.85 -14.77
N GLY A 590 19.89 -11.31 -13.54
CA GLY A 590 19.11 -11.86 -12.44
C GLY A 590 17.61 -11.87 -12.74
N LEU A 591 17.08 -10.77 -13.29
CA LEU A 591 15.68 -10.63 -13.64
C LEU A 591 15.22 -11.72 -14.62
N PHE A 592 15.93 -11.89 -15.72
CA PHE A 592 15.59 -12.90 -16.75
C PHE A 592 15.85 -14.35 -16.29
N LYS A 593 16.67 -14.56 -15.25
CA LYS A 593 16.85 -15.86 -14.58
C LYS A 593 15.89 -16.09 -13.40
N SER A 594 14.99 -15.14 -13.10
CA SER A 594 14.16 -15.14 -11.88
C SER A 594 14.99 -15.25 -10.58
N GLN A 595 16.17 -14.62 -10.55
CA GLN A 595 17.12 -14.66 -9.45
C GLN A 595 17.17 -13.30 -8.73
N PHE A 596 16.85 -13.31 -7.43
CA PHE A 596 16.88 -12.14 -6.54
C PHE A 596 17.94 -12.27 -5.42
N ASN A 597 18.59 -13.44 -5.33
CA ASN A 597 19.66 -13.76 -4.40
C ASN A 597 20.91 -14.11 -5.20
N PHE A 598 22.01 -13.42 -4.97
CA PHE A 598 23.25 -13.56 -5.74
C PHE A 598 24.37 -14.13 -4.87
N THR A 599 25.24 -14.92 -5.49
CA THR A 599 26.46 -15.48 -4.88
C THR A 599 27.70 -14.72 -5.36
N GLU A 600 28.84 -14.91 -4.71
CA GLU A 600 30.12 -14.30 -5.15
C GLU A 600 30.46 -14.62 -6.62
N ASN A 601 30.08 -15.81 -7.10
CA ASN A 601 30.31 -16.20 -8.48
C ASN A 601 29.45 -15.38 -9.46
N ASP A 602 28.22 -15.06 -9.07
CA ASP A 602 27.32 -14.22 -9.87
C ASP A 602 27.85 -12.78 -9.95
N LEU A 603 28.36 -12.24 -8.83
CA LEU A 603 28.98 -10.92 -8.78
C LEU A 603 30.22 -10.85 -9.70
N ARG A 604 31.10 -11.87 -9.63
CA ARG A 604 32.28 -11.95 -10.50
C ARG A 604 31.91 -12.06 -11.97
N ALA A 605 30.83 -12.78 -12.30
CA ALA A 605 30.35 -12.91 -13.68
C ALA A 605 29.82 -11.58 -14.25
N ALA A 606 29.31 -10.69 -13.40
CA ALA A 606 28.82 -9.36 -13.77
C ALA A 606 29.85 -8.23 -13.56
N ASP A 607 31.10 -8.56 -13.22
CA ASP A 607 32.17 -7.59 -12.88
C ASP A 607 31.79 -6.61 -11.76
N VAL A 608 31.07 -7.13 -10.76
CA VAL A 608 30.69 -6.40 -9.54
C VAL A 608 31.74 -6.63 -8.47
N ASP A 609 32.34 -5.55 -7.99
CA ASP A 609 33.24 -5.56 -6.84
C ASP A 609 32.40 -5.60 -5.57
N GLU A 610 32.46 -6.72 -4.86
CA GLU A 610 31.66 -6.99 -3.67
C GLU A 610 31.74 -5.88 -2.63
N ASP A 611 32.96 -5.51 -2.22
CA ASP A 611 33.17 -4.58 -1.12
C ASP A 611 32.74 -3.17 -1.53
N LYS A 612 32.98 -2.78 -2.79
CA LYS A 612 32.52 -1.50 -3.31
C LYS A 612 31.01 -1.44 -3.46
N ALA A 613 30.36 -2.47 -4.00
CA ALA A 613 28.90 -2.48 -4.19
C ALA A 613 28.15 -2.38 -2.86
N VAL A 614 28.65 -3.05 -1.81
CA VAL A 614 28.10 -2.94 -0.45
C VAL A 614 28.42 -1.58 0.17
N ARG A 615 29.64 -1.06 0.02
CA ARG A 615 30.05 0.27 0.53
C ARG A 615 29.24 1.40 -0.09
N TYR A 616 28.95 1.32 -1.38
CA TYR A 616 28.16 2.31 -2.11
C TYR A 616 26.64 2.15 -1.90
N GLY A 617 26.20 1.10 -1.19
CA GLY A 617 24.78 0.88 -0.88
C GLY A 617 23.94 0.34 -2.04
N LEU A 618 24.58 -0.22 -3.07
CA LEU A 618 23.89 -0.82 -4.23
C LEU A 618 23.38 -2.24 -3.92
N LEU A 619 24.14 -2.98 -3.11
CA LEU A 619 23.81 -4.34 -2.66
C LEU A 619 23.92 -4.45 -1.14
N SER A 620 23.09 -5.32 -0.56
CA SER A 620 23.18 -5.75 0.83
C SER A 620 23.80 -7.15 0.90
N LYS A 621 24.70 -7.36 1.85
CA LYS A 621 25.40 -8.64 2.09
C LYS A 621 24.86 -9.30 3.35
N PHE A 622 24.53 -10.59 3.27
CA PHE A 622 24.02 -11.38 4.39
C PHE A 622 24.96 -12.55 4.68
N THR A 623 25.60 -12.53 5.86
CA THR A 623 26.62 -13.52 6.27
C THR A 623 26.28 -14.28 7.55
N ALA A 624 25.34 -13.80 8.37
CA ALA A 624 25.25 -14.14 9.79
C ALA A 624 25.00 -15.63 10.14
N GLN A 625 24.57 -16.48 9.19
CA GLN A 625 24.28 -17.91 9.43
C GLN A 625 24.64 -18.82 8.24
N ARG A 626 25.27 -18.31 7.17
CA ARG A 626 25.52 -19.09 5.95
C ARG A 626 27.03 -19.27 5.74
N PHE A 627 27.42 -20.46 5.27
CA PHE A 627 28.81 -20.74 4.91
C PHE A 627 29.31 -19.88 3.74
N HIS A 628 28.38 -19.42 2.88
CA HIS A 628 28.65 -18.52 1.76
C HIS A 628 27.77 -17.27 1.89
N PRO A 629 28.30 -16.07 1.61
CA PRO A 629 27.53 -14.84 1.63
C PRO A 629 26.48 -14.84 0.51
N ILE A 630 25.36 -14.18 0.79
CA ILE A 630 24.33 -13.91 -0.22
C ILE A 630 24.16 -12.41 -0.34
N TYR A 631 24.08 -11.95 -1.58
CA TYR A 631 23.89 -10.57 -1.95
C TYR A 631 22.48 -10.38 -2.46
N MET A 632 21.85 -9.28 -2.07
CA MET A 632 20.51 -8.90 -2.51
C MET A 632 20.49 -7.41 -2.80
N PHE A 633 19.72 -7.00 -3.80
CA PHE A 633 19.30 -5.61 -3.89
C PHE A 633 18.39 -5.28 -2.70
N TYR A 634 18.39 -4.02 -2.28
CA TYR A 634 17.57 -3.59 -1.14
C TYR A 634 16.08 -3.90 -1.32
N ASN A 635 15.56 -3.77 -2.54
CA ASN A 635 14.18 -4.09 -2.88
C ASN A 635 14.11 -4.67 -4.32
N PRO A 636 13.22 -5.64 -4.61
CA PRO A 636 13.00 -6.15 -5.98
C PRO A 636 12.75 -5.05 -7.02
N SER A 637 11.95 -4.02 -6.72
CA SER A 637 11.72 -2.88 -7.63
C SER A 637 12.99 -2.08 -7.90
N PHE A 638 13.93 -2.03 -6.95
CA PHE A 638 15.24 -1.40 -7.20
C PHE A 638 16.12 -2.25 -8.14
N GLN A 639 16.04 -3.58 -8.05
CA GLN A 639 16.66 -4.48 -9.03
C GLN A 639 16.07 -4.26 -10.42
N GLU A 640 14.74 -4.25 -10.55
CA GLU A 640 14.06 -3.99 -11.82
C GLU A 640 14.42 -2.62 -12.39
N PHE A 641 14.53 -1.59 -11.55
CA PHE A 641 14.95 -0.25 -11.96
C PHE A 641 16.38 -0.25 -12.52
N LEU A 642 17.34 -0.87 -11.83
CA LEU A 642 18.72 -0.98 -12.32
C LEU A 642 18.82 -1.82 -13.59
N ALA A 643 18.03 -2.89 -13.69
CA ALA A 643 17.92 -3.69 -14.92
C ALA A 643 17.36 -2.84 -16.07
N GLY A 644 16.30 -2.06 -15.83
CA GLY A 644 15.69 -1.18 -16.83
C GLY A 644 16.64 -0.07 -17.28
N LYS A 645 17.40 0.50 -16.34
CA LYS A 645 18.48 1.45 -16.64
C LYS A 645 19.54 0.82 -17.53
N ARG A 646 19.99 -0.40 -17.22
CA ARG A 646 20.98 -1.12 -18.02
C ARG A 646 20.45 -1.43 -19.42
N LEU A 647 19.20 -1.86 -19.55
CA LEU A 647 18.56 -2.07 -20.85
C LEU A 647 18.52 -0.78 -21.67
N SER A 648 18.15 0.35 -21.05
CA SER A 648 18.14 1.66 -21.70
C SER A 648 19.53 2.05 -22.23
N GLU A 649 20.58 1.87 -21.43
CA GLU A 649 21.97 2.10 -21.85
C GLU A 649 22.40 1.21 -23.04
N LEU A 650 22.04 -0.08 -23.02
CA LEU A 650 22.34 -1.01 -24.11
C LEU A 650 21.63 -0.63 -25.41
N LEU A 651 20.35 -0.25 -25.32
CA LEU A 651 19.55 0.18 -26.47
C LEU A 651 20.02 1.52 -27.04
N GLU A 652 20.75 2.33 -26.27
CA GLU A 652 21.30 3.62 -26.72
C GLU A 652 22.75 3.57 -27.16
N SER A 653 23.44 2.46 -26.90
CA SER A 653 24.83 2.28 -27.26
C SER A 653 25.02 2.38 -28.78
N GLU A 654 26.05 3.12 -29.19
CA GLU A 654 26.50 3.18 -30.58
C GLU A 654 27.27 1.91 -30.99
N LYS A 655 27.65 1.07 -30.02
CA LYS A 655 28.33 -0.21 -30.27
C LYS A 655 27.30 -1.26 -30.71
N PRO A 656 27.48 -1.90 -31.88
CA PRO A 656 26.54 -2.91 -32.37
C PRO A 656 26.34 -4.08 -31.39
N GLU A 657 27.41 -4.54 -30.75
CA GLU A 657 27.37 -5.67 -29.81
C GLU A 657 26.47 -5.39 -28.59
N ASP A 658 26.57 -4.19 -28.02
CA ASP A 658 25.74 -3.77 -26.88
C ASP A 658 24.28 -3.61 -27.30
N LEU A 659 24.03 -3.05 -28.50
CA LEU A 659 22.70 -2.88 -29.04
C LEU A 659 22.04 -4.24 -29.31
N ASP A 660 22.75 -5.18 -29.93
CA ASP A 660 22.28 -6.54 -30.19
C ASP A 660 21.96 -7.27 -28.88
N LYS A 661 22.77 -7.06 -27.85
CA LYS A 661 22.50 -7.59 -26.50
C LYS A 661 21.24 -6.99 -25.88
N GLY A 662 21.04 -5.67 -26.00
CA GLY A 662 19.82 -5.00 -25.53
C GLY A 662 18.57 -5.51 -26.25
N LEU A 663 18.63 -5.62 -27.58
CA LEU A 663 17.56 -6.18 -28.40
C LEU A 663 17.29 -7.65 -28.07
N HIS A 664 18.32 -8.44 -27.78
CA HIS A 664 18.17 -9.83 -27.37
C HIS A 664 17.31 -9.96 -26.10
N TYR A 665 17.57 -9.17 -25.06
CA TYR A 665 16.73 -9.18 -23.85
C TYR A 665 15.31 -8.69 -24.11
N LEU A 666 15.15 -7.62 -24.89
CA LEU A 666 13.84 -7.11 -25.26
C LEU A 666 13.01 -8.18 -26.02
N HIS A 667 13.65 -8.91 -26.93
CA HIS A 667 13.02 -9.98 -27.71
C HIS A 667 12.63 -11.21 -26.89
N GLN A 668 13.19 -11.41 -25.69
CA GLN A 668 12.73 -12.46 -24.78
C GLN A 668 11.35 -12.15 -24.18
N ILE A 669 10.92 -10.88 -24.20
CA ILE A 669 9.58 -10.45 -23.79
C ILE A 669 8.65 -10.49 -25.01
N ASN A 670 8.42 -11.70 -25.51
CA ASN A 670 7.71 -11.94 -26.76
C ASN A 670 6.20 -12.15 -26.63
N THR A 671 5.65 -12.19 -25.40
CA THR A 671 4.20 -12.34 -25.15
C THR A 671 3.64 -11.18 -24.34
N PHE A 672 2.35 -10.90 -24.53
CA PHE A 672 1.65 -9.89 -23.74
C PHE A 672 1.54 -10.27 -22.26
N LEU A 673 1.49 -11.57 -21.96
CA LEU A 673 1.52 -12.07 -20.58
C LEU A 673 2.84 -11.71 -19.90
N LYS A 674 3.98 -11.85 -20.60
CA LYS A 674 5.29 -11.44 -20.09
C LYS A 674 5.38 -9.92 -19.93
N ALA A 675 4.90 -9.15 -20.91
CA ALA A 675 4.98 -7.69 -20.90
C ALA A 675 4.07 -7.03 -19.85
N LEU A 676 2.84 -7.51 -19.67
CA LEU A 676 1.86 -6.96 -18.72
C LEU A 676 1.93 -7.62 -17.33
N GLY A 677 2.50 -8.81 -17.23
CA GLY A 677 2.76 -9.52 -15.98
C GLY A 677 4.17 -9.25 -15.45
N PRO A 678 5.07 -10.25 -15.41
CA PRO A 678 6.33 -10.16 -14.67
C PRO A 678 7.23 -9.01 -15.12
N TYR A 679 7.31 -8.68 -16.41
CA TYR A 679 8.22 -7.64 -16.88
C TYR A 679 7.60 -6.23 -16.92
N SER A 680 6.40 -6.04 -16.38
CA SER A 680 5.67 -4.78 -16.44
C SER A 680 6.44 -3.61 -15.81
N TYR A 681 6.91 -3.75 -14.57
CA TYR A 681 7.69 -2.70 -13.89
C TYR A 681 9.05 -2.47 -14.56
N PHE A 682 9.75 -3.55 -14.91
CA PHE A 682 11.00 -3.48 -15.65
C PHE A 682 10.87 -2.68 -16.95
N LEU A 683 9.84 -2.95 -17.76
CA LEU A 683 9.58 -2.22 -19.01
C LEU A 683 9.22 -0.76 -18.75
N ARG A 684 8.41 -0.47 -17.72
CA ARG A 684 8.12 0.91 -17.30
C ARG A 684 9.42 1.63 -16.97
N TYR A 685 10.26 1.06 -16.12
CA TYR A 685 11.55 1.65 -15.75
C TYR A 685 12.46 1.87 -16.96
N ALA A 686 12.61 0.88 -17.83
CA ALA A 686 13.44 1.00 -19.03
C ALA A 686 12.93 2.11 -19.98
N ALA A 687 11.62 2.21 -20.17
CA ALA A 687 10.99 3.15 -21.10
C ALA A 687 10.89 4.60 -20.58
N ARG A 688 11.20 4.86 -19.29
CA ARG A 688 11.08 6.18 -18.64
C ARG A 688 12.41 6.84 -18.30
N ILE A 689 13.52 6.23 -18.72
CA ILE A 689 14.87 6.73 -18.43
C ILE A 689 15.36 7.67 -19.53
N SER A 690 15.20 7.29 -20.79
CA SER A 690 15.73 8.09 -21.90
C SER A 690 14.92 7.98 -23.20
N PRO A 691 14.67 9.11 -23.91
CA PRO A 691 13.88 9.17 -25.14
C PRO A 691 14.20 8.13 -26.22
N LYS A 692 15.49 7.90 -26.50
CA LYS A 692 15.92 7.02 -27.59
C LYS A 692 15.57 5.56 -27.29
N SER A 693 15.81 5.13 -26.06
CA SER A 693 15.39 3.81 -25.59
C SER A 693 13.86 3.65 -25.57
N THR A 694 13.11 4.68 -25.13
CA THR A 694 11.65 4.70 -25.12
C THR A 694 11.08 4.39 -26.51
N LEU A 695 11.57 5.06 -27.55
CA LEU A 695 11.14 4.84 -28.93
C LEU A 695 11.35 3.40 -29.40
N LYS A 696 12.50 2.80 -29.08
CA LYS A 696 12.82 1.41 -29.45
C LYS A 696 11.92 0.41 -28.73
N ILE A 697 11.65 0.62 -27.44
CA ILE A 697 10.79 -0.25 -26.64
C ILE A 697 9.35 -0.19 -27.13
N ILE A 698 8.80 1.02 -27.32
CA ILE A 698 7.43 1.20 -27.83
C ILE A 698 7.29 0.58 -29.22
N SER A 699 8.27 0.81 -30.12
CA SER A 699 8.26 0.22 -31.46
C SER A 699 8.23 -1.31 -31.43
N TYR A 700 8.99 -1.93 -30.53
CA TYR A 700 8.99 -3.38 -30.37
C TYR A 700 7.64 -3.89 -29.84
N LEU A 701 7.10 -3.29 -28.77
CA LEU A 701 5.82 -3.70 -28.18
C LEU A 701 4.67 -3.57 -29.19
N PHE A 702 4.68 -2.52 -30.01
CA PHE A 702 3.73 -2.37 -31.11
C PHE A 702 3.92 -3.42 -32.21
N SER A 703 5.14 -3.90 -32.45
CA SER A 703 5.40 -4.98 -33.43
C SER A 703 4.86 -6.35 -33.00
N LEU A 704 4.67 -6.57 -31.69
CA LEU A 704 4.03 -7.79 -31.18
C LEU A 704 2.53 -7.82 -31.49
N TYR A 705 1.91 -6.65 -31.69
CA TYR A 705 0.50 -6.55 -32.01
C TYR A 705 0.19 -7.15 -33.38
N GLY A 706 -0.64 -8.19 -33.42
CA GLY A 706 -0.95 -8.95 -34.63
C GLY A 706 -0.11 -10.22 -34.83
N ASN A 707 0.86 -10.50 -33.94
CA ASN A 707 1.54 -11.80 -33.90
C ASN A 707 0.74 -12.80 -33.05
N PRO A 708 0.21 -13.90 -33.61
CA PRO A 708 -0.54 -14.91 -32.86
C PRO A 708 0.25 -15.55 -31.71
N GLU A 709 1.57 -15.68 -31.85
CA GLU A 709 2.45 -16.25 -30.84
C GLU A 709 2.57 -15.35 -29.59
N ALA A 710 2.33 -14.05 -29.73
CA ALA A 710 2.39 -13.10 -28.62
C ALA A 710 1.20 -13.23 -27.64
N LEU A 711 0.15 -13.97 -28.02
CA LEU A 711 -1.00 -14.30 -27.17
C LEU A 711 -0.77 -15.58 -26.34
N ASP A 712 0.37 -16.26 -26.50
CA ASP A 712 0.67 -17.45 -25.73
C ASP A 712 0.74 -17.14 -24.21
N CYS A 713 0.19 -18.07 -23.43
CA CYS A 713 -0.05 -17.94 -21.99
C CYS A 713 0.94 -18.74 -21.13
N HIS A 714 1.98 -19.31 -21.73
CA HIS A 714 2.98 -20.05 -20.99
C HIS A 714 4.00 -19.12 -20.32
N LEU A 715 4.03 -19.15 -18.98
CA LEU A 715 5.13 -18.60 -18.20
C LEU A 715 6.15 -19.70 -17.88
N ASP A 716 7.42 -19.38 -18.09
CA ASP A 716 8.54 -20.25 -17.76
C ASP A 716 8.77 -20.36 -16.24
N SER A 717 8.34 -19.35 -15.46
CA SER A 717 8.50 -19.27 -14.00
C SER A 717 7.50 -18.27 -13.37
N THR A 718 6.94 -18.62 -12.21
CA THR A 718 6.09 -17.72 -11.40
C THR A 718 6.84 -17.07 -10.23
N GLU A 719 8.14 -17.32 -10.06
CA GLU A 719 8.93 -16.78 -8.93
C GLU A 719 8.98 -15.24 -8.95
N HIS A 720 9.02 -14.65 -10.15
CA HIS A 720 8.99 -13.20 -10.33
C HIS A 720 7.71 -12.57 -9.74
N LEU A 721 6.56 -13.19 -10.01
CA LEU A 721 5.25 -12.74 -9.56
C LEU A 721 5.07 -12.82 -8.04
N LYS A 722 5.86 -13.66 -7.35
CA LYS A 722 5.84 -13.69 -5.88
C LYS A 722 6.39 -12.39 -5.27
N GLN A 723 7.22 -11.64 -6.00
CA GLN A 723 7.71 -10.34 -5.56
C GLN A 723 6.67 -9.22 -5.73
N HIS A 724 5.68 -9.41 -6.62
CA HIS A 724 4.66 -8.44 -7.00
C HIS A 724 3.26 -9.07 -7.05
N PRO A 725 2.57 -9.20 -5.89
CA PRO A 725 1.26 -9.86 -5.79
C PRO A 725 0.15 -9.19 -6.63
N ASP A 726 0.25 -7.88 -6.85
CA ASP A 726 -0.64 -7.11 -7.70
C ASP A 726 -0.55 -7.50 -9.18
N LEU A 727 0.66 -7.72 -9.70
CA LEU A 727 0.89 -8.21 -11.06
C LEU A 727 0.33 -9.62 -11.25
N LYS A 728 0.36 -10.46 -10.20
CA LYS A 728 -0.27 -11.78 -10.22
C LYS A 728 -1.79 -11.66 -10.41
N ASN A 729 -2.44 -10.75 -9.71
CA ASN A 729 -3.88 -10.52 -9.87
C ASN A 729 -4.24 -10.00 -11.27
N GLN A 730 -3.43 -9.09 -11.82
CA GLN A 730 -3.60 -8.58 -13.18
C GLN A 730 -3.41 -9.69 -14.23
N GLU A 731 -2.42 -10.55 -14.03
CA GLU A 731 -2.18 -11.70 -14.90
C GLU A 731 -3.35 -12.69 -14.88
N GLU A 732 -3.85 -13.05 -13.70
CA GLU A 732 -5.02 -13.92 -13.56
C GLU A 732 -6.24 -13.35 -14.28
N LEU A 733 -6.48 -12.04 -14.16
CA LEU A 733 -7.56 -11.34 -14.87
C LEU A 733 -7.37 -11.38 -16.40
N PHE A 734 -6.14 -11.17 -16.87
CA PHE A 734 -5.81 -11.24 -18.29
C PHE A 734 -6.01 -12.66 -18.85
N ILE A 735 -5.59 -13.70 -18.12
CA ILE A 735 -5.83 -15.11 -18.48
C ILE A 735 -7.33 -15.43 -18.55
N LEU A 736 -8.11 -14.95 -17.58
CA LEU A 736 -9.57 -15.15 -17.57
C LEU A 736 -10.25 -14.48 -18.78
N THR A 737 -9.74 -13.31 -19.18
CA THR A 737 -10.21 -12.58 -20.37
C THR A 737 -9.90 -13.37 -21.65
N LEU A 738 -8.68 -13.90 -21.79
CA LEU A 738 -8.28 -14.74 -22.94
C LEU A 738 -9.12 -16.02 -23.06
N ARG A 739 -9.50 -16.63 -21.93
CA ARG A 739 -10.36 -17.83 -21.89
C ARG A 739 -11.84 -17.57 -22.18
N LYS A 740 -12.22 -16.33 -22.54
CA LYS A 740 -13.61 -15.90 -22.84
C LYS A 740 -14.62 -16.12 -21.71
N PHE A 741 -14.16 -16.25 -20.46
CA PHE A 741 -15.05 -16.26 -19.30
C PHE A 741 -15.67 -14.88 -19.07
N VAL A 742 -15.00 -13.81 -19.51
CA VAL A 742 -15.50 -12.45 -19.52
C VAL A 742 -15.80 -12.05 -20.97
N ALA A 743 -16.98 -11.47 -21.22
CA ALA A 743 -17.41 -11.02 -22.56
C ALA A 743 -16.72 -9.69 -22.96
N VAL A 744 -15.37 -9.67 -22.95
CA VAL A 744 -14.54 -8.51 -23.27
C VAL A 744 -13.71 -8.81 -24.52
N ASP A 745 -13.59 -7.80 -25.38
CA ASP A 745 -12.79 -7.87 -26.61
C ASP A 745 -11.30 -7.75 -26.27
N ILE A 746 -10.52 -8.80 -26.55
CA ILE A 746 -9.09 -8.88 -26.19
C ILE A 746 -8.29 -7.82 -26.94
N ASP A 747 -8.62 -7.55 -28.21
CA ASP A 747 -7.91 -6.57 -29.03
C ASP A 747 -8.06 -5.16 -28.46
N LEU A 748 -9.22 -4.89 -27.85
CA LEU A 748 -9.52 -3.63 -27.18
C LEU A 748 -8.67 -3.46 -25.91
N VAL A 749 -8.61 -4.48 -25.06
CA VAL A 749 -7.80 -4.46 -23.82
C VAL A 749 -6.32 -4.27 -24.13
N LEU A 750 -5.81 -4.96 -25.15
CA LEU A 750 -4.42 -4.83 -25.60
C LEU A 750 -4.14 -3.44 -26.19
N THR A 751 -5.05 -2.92 -27.02
CA THR A 751 -4.91 -1.59 -27.60
C THR A 751 -4.86 -0.53 -26.50
N ASP A 752 -5.77 -0.57 -25.52
CA ASP A 752 -5.82 0.40 -24.43
C ASP A 752 -4.56 0.31 -23.54
N SER A 753 -4.12 -0.92 -23.20
CA SER A 753 -2.96 -1.13 -22.33
C SER A 753 -1.65 -0.66 -22.98
N LEU A 754 -1.40 -1.03 -24.24
CA LEU A 754 -0.20 -0.64 -24.98
C LEU A 754 -0.17 0.86 -25.28
N THR A 755 -1.33 1.44 -25.63
CA THR A 755 -1.45 2.88 -25.88
C THR A 755 -1.20 3.68 -24.60
N THR A 756 -1.77 3.24 -23.48
CA THR A 756 -1.52 3.85 -22.17
C THR A 756 -0.03 3.80 -21.81
N PHE A 757 0.59 2.61 -21.93
CA PHE A 757 2.02 2.44 -21.65
C PHE A 757 2.88 3.36 -22.52
N ALA A 758 2.58 3.46 -23.82
CA ALA A 758 3.33 4.31 -24.76
C ALA A 758 3.20 5.80 -24.42
N ILE A 759 1.99 6.27 -24.10
CA ILE A 759 1.74 7.68 -23.74
C ILE A 759 2.42 8.02 -22.42
N GLU A 760 2.26 7.19 -21.38
CA GLU A 760 2.90 7.41 -20.08
C GLU A 760 4.42 7.47 -20.22
N SER A 761 5.00 6.48 -20.89
CA SER A 761 6.46 6.41 -21.10
C SER A 761 6.96 7.62 -21.87
N ALA A 762 6.24 8.08 -22.90
CA ALA A 762 6.64 9.23 -23.70
C ALA A 762 6.46 10.58 -23.00
N ILE A 763 5.49 10.71 -22.10
CA ILE A 763 5.32 11.91 -21.25
C ILE A 763 6.48 11.98 -20.25
N GLU A 764 6.76 10.90 -19.54
CA GLU A 764 7.77 10.86 -18.48
C GLU A 764 9.21 10.99 -19.02
N SER A 765 9.49 10.44 -20.22
CA SER A 765 10.78 10.65 -20.89
C SER A 765 10.84 11.96 -21.69
N GLN A 766 9.78 12.80 -21.66
CA GLN A 766 9.69 14.08 -22.37
C GLN A 766 9.83 13.98 -23.90
N CYS A 767 9.51 12.82 -24.50
CA CYS A 767 9.61 12.57 -25.95
C CYS A 767 8.25 12.34 -26.63
N LEU A 768 7.17 12.86 -26.04
CA LEU A 768 5.83 12.74 -26.62
C LEU A 768 5.73 13.21 -28.07
N PRO A 769 6.33 14.34 -28.50
CA PRO A 769 6.30 14.76 -29.91
C PRO A 769 6.96 13.75 -30.86
N ASP A 770 8.02 13.08 -30.42
CA ASP A 770 8.76 12.11 -31.22
C ASP A 770 8.02 10.76 -31.29
N CYS A 771 7.31 10.39 -30.23
CA CYS A 771 6.51 9.16 -30.16
C CYS A 771 5.13 9.31 -30.82
N ALA A 772 4.59 10.52 -30.91
CA ALA A 772 3.23 10.76 -31.42
C ALA A 772 2.99 10.15 -32.82
N PRO A 773 3.87 10.30 -33.83
CA PRO A 773 3.66 9.68 -35.14
C PRO A 773 3.53 8.15 -35.08
N MET A 774 4.34 7.51 -34.22
CA MET A 774 4.30 6.06 -34.02
C MET A 774 3.01 5.60 -33.33
N ILE A 775 2.55 6.36 -32.33
CA ILE A 775 1.28 6.10 -31.63
C ILE A 775 0.09 6.28 -32.59
N LEU A 776 0.08 7.35 -33.39
CA LEU A 776 -0.96 7.60 -34.39
C LEU A 776 -1.01 6.49 -35.45
N GLN A 777 0.15 6.04 -35.93
CA GLN A 777 0.25 4.91 -36.86
C GLN A 777 -0.28 3.63 -36.22
N PHE A 778 0.06 3.35 -34.97
CA PHE A 778 -0.44 2.18 -34.24
C PHE A 778 -1.97 2.24 -34.09
N LEU A 779 -2.55 3.40 -33.79
CA LEU A 779 -4.00 3.56 -33.60
C LEU A 779 -4.80 3.51 -34.91
N THR A 780 -4.15 3.62 -36.07
CA THR A 780 -4.82 3.62 -37.37
C THR A 780 -5.60 2.30 -37.58
N GLY A 781 -6.91 2.41 -37.82
CA GLY A 781 -7.81 1.27 -38.00
C GLY A 781 -8.20 0.53 -36.70
N LYS A 782 -7.77 0.99 -35.53
CA LYS A 782 -8.07 0.35 -34.24
C LYS A 782 -9.26 0.97 -33.53
N SER A 783 -9.78 0.25 -32.55
CA SER A 783 -10.89 0.71 -31.72
C SER A 783 -10.40 1.06 -30.31
N LEU A 784 -10.93 2.13 -29.74
CA LEU A 784 -10.71 2.52 -28.34
C LEU A 784 -12.00 2.35 -27.56
N ALA A 785 -11.90 1.95 -26.30
CA ALA A 785 -13.04 1.89 -25.41
C ALA A 785 -12.86 2.77 -24.17
N PHE A 786 -13.96 3.38 -23.78
CA PHE A 786 -14.06 4.17 -22.57
C PHE A 786 -15.20 3.63 -21.73
N GLY A 787 -14.87 3.18 -20.53
CA GLY A 787 -15.86 2.84 -19.51
C GLY A 787 -16.39 4.13 -18.90
N VAL A 788 -17.66 4.44 -19.14
CA VAL A 788 -18.44 5.43 -18.38
C VAL A 788 -19.09 4.67 -17.22
N SER A 789 -18.24 4.22 -16.31
CA SER A 789 -18.65 3.56 -15.08
C SER A 789 -18.03 4.28 -13.88
N LEU A 790 -18.51 3.94 -12.69
CA LEU A 790 -18.22 4.56 -11.40
C LEU A 790 -16.73 4.55 -10.98
N THR A 791 -15.88 3.87 -11.76
CA THR A 791 -14.42 3.87 -11.62
C THR A 791 -13.80 4.26 -12.98
N THR A 792 -13.39 5.51 -13.13
CA THR A 792 -12.48 5.85 -14.22
C THR A 792 -11.11 5.25 -13.91
N ASN A 793 -10.68 4.29 -14.73
CA ASN A 793 -9.29 3.82 -14.68
C ASN A 793 -8.37 4.99 -15.12
N ASN A 794 -7.29 5.23 -14.37
CA ASN A 794 -6.26 6.25 -14.68
C ASN A 794 -5.74 6.19 -16.13
N SER A 795 -5.83 5.03 -16.78
CA SER A 795 -5.46 4.83 -18.19
C SER A 795 -6.27 5.69 -19.17
N ALA A 796 -7.56 5.90 -18.91
CA ALA A 796 -8.44 6.67 -19.79
C ALA A 796 -8.06 8.16 -19.83
N GLU A 797 -7.68 8.75 -18.69
CA GLU A 797 -7.28 10.16 -18.62
C GLU A 797 -6.04 10.46 -19.47
N LYS A 798 -5.05 9.57 -19.48
CA LYS A 798 -3.82 9.74 -20.28
C LYS A 798 -4.13 9.68 -21.77
N ILE A 799 -4.96 8.72 -22.22
CA ILE A 799 -5.40 8.62 -23.61
C ILE A 799 -6.20 9.87 -24.02
N LEU A 800 -7.11 10.35 -23.18
CA LEU A 800 -7.88 11.58 -23.45
C LEU A 800 -6.97 12.81 -23.55
N SER A 801 -5.96 12.92 -22.68
CA SER A 801 -4.97 14.00 -22.74
C SER A 801 -4.17 13.98 -24.05
N PHE A 802 -3.89 12.79 -24.59
CA PHE A 802 -3.24 12.63 -25.89
C PHE A 802 -4.15 13.05 -27.04
N ILE A 803 -5.42 12.62 -27.04
CA ILE A 803 -6.42 13.01 -28.04
C ILE A 803 -6.60 14.52 -28.07
N LYS A 804 -6.63 15.18 -26.90
CA LYS A 804 -6.72 16.64 -26.80
C LYS A 804 -5.54 17.36 -27.48
N LYS A 805 -4.35 16.75 -27.46
CA LYS A 805 -3.13 17.32 -28.05
C LYS A 805 -2.97 16.97 -29.54
N TYR A 806 -3.44 15.79 -29.96
CA TYR A 806 -3.36 15.26 -31.32
C TYR A 806 -4.75 14.82 -31.81
N PRO A 807 -5.67 15.77 -32.09
CA PRO A 807 -7.06 15.48 -32.42
C PRO A 807 -7.25 14.70 -33.74
N GLU A 808 -6.26 14.74 -34.64
CA GLU A 808 -6.23 13.95 -35.88
C GLU A 808 -6.31 12.44 -35.63
N CYS A 809 -5.95 11.98 -34.43
CA CYS A 809 -6.08 10.60 -33.98
C CYS A 809 -7.52 10.08 -34.16
N ILE A 810 -8.52 10.92 -33.93
CA ILE A 810 -9.94 10.51 -33.96
C ILE A 810 -10.34 9.99 -35.35
N SER A 811 -9.86 10.64 -36.41
CA SER A 811 -10.18 10.26 -37.79
C SER A 811 -9.43 9.01 -38.27
N LEU A 812 -8.35 8.62 -37.57
CA LEU A 812 -7.55 7.42 -37.90
C LEU A 812 -8.13 6.13 -37.30
N LEU A 813 -8.91 6.23 -36.23
CA LEU A 813 -9.52 5.08 -35.55
C LEU A 813 -10.59 4.40 -36.43
N SER A 814 -10.85 3.13 -36.20
CA SER A 814 -11.99 2.42 -36.81
C SER A 814 -13.29 2.65 -36.03
N SER A 815 -13.22 2.63 -34.70
CA SER A 815 -14.38 2.97 -33.86
C SER A 815 -14.00 3.46 -32.46
N ILE A 816 -14.88 4.23 -31.84
CA ILE A 816 -14.80 4.56 -30.41
C ILE A 816 -16.02 3.94 -29.72
N LYS A 817 -15.80 3.18 -28.64
CA LYS A 817 -16.85 2.51 -27.88
C LYS A 817 -16.98 3.10 -26.47
N PHE A 818 -18.17 3.55 -26.10
CA PHE A 818 -18.49 3.98 -24.75
C PHE A 818 -19.37 2.92 -24.09
N THR A 819 -18.97 2.43 -22.92
CA THR A 819 -19.78 1.48 -22.13
C THR A 819 -20.33 2.21 -20.91
N ILE A 820 -21.66 2.30 -20.78
CA ILE A 820 -22.38 3.07 -19.76
C ILE A 820 -23.12 2.09 -18.85
N GLY A 821 -22.93 2.22 -17.54
CA GLY A 821 -23.54 1.32 -16.54
C GLY A 821 -22.55 0.36 -15.90
N GLY A 822 -23.01 -0.43 -14.93
CA GLY A 822 -22.15 -1.34 -14.17
C GLY A 822 -21.55 -2.46 -15.04
N GLU A 823 -20.32 -2.86 -14.75
CA GLU A 823 -19.82 -4.16 -15.24
C GLU A 823 -20.76 -5.24 -14.68
N LYS A 824 -21.32 -6.07 -15.56
CA LYS A 824 -22.24 -7.16 -15.18
C LYS A 824 -21.71 -7.83 -13.92
N GLN A 825 -22.55 -7.96 -12.89
CA GLN A 825 -22.24 -8.90 -11.82
C GLN A 825 -21.88 -10.23 -12.49
N PRO A 826 -20.81 -10.91 -12.06
CA PRO A 826 -20.51 -12.23 -12.57
C PRO A 826 -21.77 -13.06 -12.42
N THR A 827 -22.36 -13.46 -13.55
CA THR A 827 -23.60 -14.20 -13.56
C THR A 827 -23.29 -15.56 -12.96
N ILE A 828 -23.62 -15.72 -11.68
CA ILE A 828 -23.43 -16.99 -10.99
C ILE A 828 -24.23 -18.02 -11.80
N PRO A 829 -23.57 -19.07 -12.32
CA PRO A 829 -24.26 -20.07 -13.13
C PRO A 829 -25.46 -20.65 -12.37
N ASP A 830 -26.59 -20.84 -13.05
CA ASP A 830 -27.74 -21.51 -12.44
C ASP A 830 -27.45 -23.00 -12.26
N TYR A 831 -27.09 -23.38 -11.04
CA TYR A 831 -26.78 -24.76 -10.67
C TYR A 831 -28.03 -25.61 -10.41
N SER A 832 -29.25 -25.04 -10.41
CA SER A 832 -30.48 -25.75 -10.02
C SER A 832 -30.71 -27.03 -10.83
N LYS A 833 -30.51 -26.97 -12.15
CA LYS A 833 -30.64 -28.13 -13.06
C LYS A 833 -29.60 -29.23 -12.79
N LEU A 834 -28.39 -28.85 -12.40
CA LEU A 834 -27.31 -29.78 -12.02
C LEU A 834 -27.55 -30.39 -10.65
N GLU A 835 -28.11 -29.64 -9.71
CA GLU A 835 -28.50 -30.14 -8.38
C GLU A 835 -29.67 -31.14 -8.47
N GLU A 836 -30.66 -30.87 -9.32
CA GLU A 836 -31.71 -31.83 -9.63
C GLU A 836 -31.15 -33.11 -10.26
N ALA A 837 -30.22 -32.98 -11.21
CA ALA A 837 -29.57 -34.14 -11.82
C ALA A 837 -28.75 -34.94 -10.78
N SER A 838 -27.99 -34.27 -9.92
CA SER A 838 -27.21 -34.91 -8.85
C SER A 838 -28.09 -35.65 -7.84
N LYS A 839 -29.25 -35.09 -7.45
CA LYS A 839 -30.25 -35.77 -6.62
C LYS A 839 -30.84 -37.00 -7.32
N ARG A 840 -30.96 -36.97 -8.65
CA ARG A 840 -31.58 -38.02 -9.46
C ARG A 840 -30.65 -39.18 -9.78
N TYR A 841 -29.35 -38.92 -9.91
CA TYR A 841 -28.35 -39.90 -10.37
C TYR A 841 -27.24 -40.22 -9.35
N GLY A 842 -27.15 -39.50 -8.23
CA GLY A 842 -26.11 -39.68 -7.22
C GLY A 842 -24.76 -39.03 -7.60
N VAL A 843 -23.83 -38.97 -6.65
CA VAL A 843 -22.49 -38.38 -6.87
C VAL A 843 -21.60 -39.38 -7.60
N PRO A 844 -20.92 -39.00 -8.70
CA PRO A 844 -20.00 -39.87 -9.41
C PRO A 844 -18.86 -40.36 -8.51
N THR A 845 -18.56 -41.65 -8.57
CA THR A 845 -17.41 -42.23 -7.86
C THR A 845 -16.17 -42.03 -8.71
N VAL A 846 -15.24 -41.20 -8.23
CA VAL A 846 -13.96 -40.93 -8.90
C VAL A 846 -12.87 -41.75 -8.24
N GLU A 847 -12.03 -42.44 -9.03
CA GLU A 847 -10.84 -43.14 -8.53
C GLU A 847 -9.85 -42.14 -7.91
N ARG A 848 -9.17 -42.53 -6.82
CA ARG A 848 -8.30 -41.63 -6.05
C ARG A 848 -7.22 -40.95 -6.89
N ASP A 849 -6.67 -41.67 -7.86
CA ASP A 849 -5.57 -41.18 -8.70
C ASP A 849 -6.02 -40.06 -9.65
N TYR A 850 -7.32 -39.96 -9.91
CA TYR A 850 -7.92 -38.90 -10.73
C TYR A 850 -8.62 -37.83 -9.90
N ALA A 851 -8.73 -37.98 -8.58
CA ALA A 851 -9.46 -37.05 -7.72
C ALA A 851 -8.91 -35.61 -7.79
N GLU A 852 -7.60 -35.45 -7.98
CA GLU A 852 -6.95 -34.15 -8.15
C GLU A 852 -7.28 -33.44 -9.49
N ALA A 853 -7.77 -34.18 -10.50
CA ALA A 853 -8.17 -33.62 -11.79
C ALA A 853 -9.61 -33.06 -11.79
N TYR A 854 -10.38 -33.30 -10.72
CA TYR A 854 -11.77 -32.83 -10.60
C TYR A 854 -11.90 -31.74 -9.54
N LEU A 855 -12.70 -30.71 -9.84
CA LEU A 855 -13.08 -29.69 -8.89
C LEU A 855 -14.46 -29.99 -8.30
N SER A 856 -14.60 -29.77 -7.00
CA SER A 856 -15.86 -29.96 -6.27
C SER A 856 -16.85 -28.85 -6.62
N LEU A 857 -18.04 -29.22 -7.10
CA LEU A 857 -19.13 -28.28 -7.42
C LEU A 857 -19.52 -27.41 -6.21
N ASN A 858 -19.51 -27.99 -5.01
CA ASN A 858 -19.82 -27.27 -3.77
C ASN A 858 -18.75 -26.23 -3.43
N ASP A 859 -17.49 -26.52 -3.71
CA ASP A 859 -16.39 -25.60 -3.45
C ASP A 859 -16.40 -24.46 -4.49
N ILE A 860 -16.64 -24.77 -5.77
CA ILE A 860 -16.87 -23.76 -6.83
C ILE A 860 -18.07 -22.86 -6.48
N LYS A 861 -19.17 -23.44 -5.99
CA LYS A 861 -20.36 -22.67 -5.58
C LYS A 861 -20.05 -21.73 -4.43
N LYS A 862 -19.37 -22.22 -3.38
CA LYS A 862 -18.94 -21.39 -2.24
C LYS A 862 -17.97 -20.28 -2.66
N GLU A 863 -17.04 -20.55 -3.57
CA GLU A 863 -16.13 -19.54 -4.10
C GLU A 863 -16.86 -18.47 -4.91
N ASN A 864 -17.78 -18.87 -5.79
CA ASN A 864 -18.60 -17.94 -6.57
C ASN A 864 -19.53 -17.11 -5.68
N GLU A 865 -20.15 -17.69 -4.66
CA GLU A 865 -20.97 -16.96 -3.68
C GLU A 865 -20.12 -15.96 -2.88
N LYS A 866 -18.91 -16.34 -2.45
CA LYS A 866 -17.97 -15.42 -1.78
C LYS A 866 -17.56 -14.28 -2.70
N LEU A 867 -17.25 -14.56 -3.96
CA LEU A 867 -16.85 -13.57 -4.95
C LEU A 867 -18.00 -12.60 -5.27
N GLY A 868 -19.20 -13.12 -5.49
CA GLY A 868 -20.41 -12.32 -5.70
C GLY A 868 -20.73 -11.40 -4.51
N ASN A 869 -20.61 -11.91 -3.28
CA ASN A 869 -20.80 -11.10 -2.07
C ASN A 869 -19.73 -10.00 -1.91
N ARG A 870 -18.46 -10.28 -2.29
CA ARG A 870 -17.39 -9.26 -2.30
C ARG A 870 -17.68 -8.17 -3.33
N PHE A 871 -18.07 -8.56 -4.54
CA PHE A 871 -18.42 -7.62 -5.60
C PHE A 871 -19.64 -6.77 -5.22
N ALA A 872 -20.72 -7.38 -4.74
CA ALA A 872 -21.90 -6.66 -4.27
C ALA A 872 -21.58 -5.68 -3.13
N LYS A 873 -20.70 -6.07 -2.19
CA LYS A 873 -20.24 -5.19 -1.12
C LYS A 873 -19.47 -3.99 -1.70
N PHE A 874 -18.56 -4.22 -2.65
CA PHE A 874 -17.78 -3.18 -3.33
C PHE A 874 -18.67 -2.24 -4.16
N SER A 875 -19.56 -2.79 -5.01
CA SER A 875 -20.51 -2.02 -5.80
C SER A 875 -21.47 -1.17 -4.94
N SER A 876 -21.81 -1.62 -3.72
CA SER A 876 -22.71 -0.87 -2.81
C SER A 876 -22.13 0.42 -2.24
N VAL A 877 -20.84 0.68 -2.47
CA VAL A 877 -20.10 1.87 -2.01
C VAL A 877 -20.13 2.97 -3.07
N PHE A 878 -20.31 2.62 -4.34
CA PHE A 878 -20.46 3.59 -5.41
C PHE A 878 -21.90 4.14 -5.44
N PRO A 879 -22.10 5.42 -5.82
CA PRO A 879 -23.40 6.01 -6.06
C PRO A 879 -24.14 5.13 -7.05
N SER A 880 -25.42 4.94 -6.77
CA SER A 880 -26.33 4.36 -7.74
C SER A 880 -26.58 5.28 -8.94
N GLN A 881 -25.91 6.43 -9.09
CA GLN A 881 -26.07 7.37 -10.21
C GLN A 881 -24.86 7.34 -11.15
N ILE A 882 -25.14 7.32 -12.46
CA ILE A 882 -24.15 7.38 -13.53
C ILE A 882 -23.75 8.85 -13.75
N ILE A 883 -22.45 9.14 -13.63
CA ILE A 883 -21.88 10.47 -13.86
C ILE A 883 -20.94 10.42 -15.05
N ILE A 884 -21.10 11.36 -15.98
CA ILE A 884 -20.16 11.54 -17.09
C ILE A 884 -19.18 12.63 -16.69
N VAL A 885 -17.89 12.32 -16.70
CA VAL A 885 -16.84 13.26 -16.30
C VAL A 885 -16.67 14.36 -17.35
N ASP A 886 -16.70 15.62 -16.91
CA ASP A 886 -16.53 16.79 -17.78
C ASP A 886 -15.22 16.75 -18.57
N SER A 887 -14.16 16.16 -18.03
CA SER A 887 -12.86 16.02 -18.71
C SER A 887 -12.95 15.22 -20.01
N ILE A 888 -13.82 14.20 -20.07
CA ILE A 888 -14.09 13.41 -21.27
C ILE A 888 -14.78 14.31 -22.29
N ILE A 889 -15.83 15.02 -21.87
CA ILE A 889 -16.63 15.88 -22.75
C ILE A 889 -15.80 17.05 -23.27
N ASP A 890 -15.00 17.70 -22.44
CA ASP A 890 -14.14 18.81 -22.82
C ASP A 890 -13.09 18.39 -23.85
N THR A 891 -12.58 17.15 -23.74
CA THR A 891 -11.67 16.58 -24.75
C THR A 891 -12.35 16.55 -26.11
N PHE A 892 -13.53 15.94 -26.21
CA PHE A 892 -14.25 15.82 -27.50
C PHE A 892 -14.87 17.14 -27.98
N ARG A 893 -15.18 18.06 -27.07
CA ARG A 893 -15.60 19.44 -27.40
C ARG A 893 -14.45 20.21 -28.05
N SER A 894 -13.21 20.03 -27.56
CA SER A 894 -12.02 20.67 -28.13
C SER A 894 -11.60 20.11 -29.48
N THR A 895 -12.04 18.88 -29.82
CA THR A 895 -11.75 18.23 -31.11
C THR A 895 -12.83 18.49 -32.18
N ALA A 896 -13.67 19.51 -32.00
CA ALA A 896 -14.74 19.87 -32.93
C ALA A 896 -14.22 20.07 -34.37
N GLY A 897 -14.50 19.10 -35.24
CA GLY A 897 -14.04 19.08 -36.65
C GLY A 897 -13.48 17.73 -37.11
N TYR A 898 -13.04 16.89 -36.18
CA TYR A 898 -12.63 15.51 -36.47
C TYR A 898 -13.78 14.55 -36.18
N LYS A 899 -14.02 13.60 -37.08
CA LYS A 899 -15.09 12.61 -36.94
C LYS A 899 -14.52 11.20 -36.94
N VAL A 900 -14.95 10.39 -35.98
CA VAL A 900 -14.64 8.96 -35.95
C VAL A 900 -15.56 8.24 -36.96
N PRO A 901 -15.04 7.24 -37.71
CA PRO A 901 -15.84 6.49 -38.67
C PRO A 901 -17.07 5.79 -38.08
N VAL A 902 -16.95 5.25 -36.85
CA VAL A 902 -18.06 4.60 -36.14
C VAL A 902 -17.99 4.96 -34.65
N PHE A 903 -19.10 5.42 -34.09
CA PHE A 903 -19.25 5.62 -32.66
C PHE A 903 -20.22 4.60 -32.07
N LYS A 904 -19.78 3.83 -31.06
CA LYS A 904 -20.56 2.76 -30.44
C LYS A 904 -20.88 3.12 -29.00
N ILE A 905 -22.12 2.95 -28.59
CA ILE A 905 -22.54 3.09 -27.20
C ILE A 905 -23.19 1.80 -26.75
N LYS A 906 -22.73 1.27 -25.63
CA LYS A 906 -23.33 0.13 -24.94
C LYS A 906 -23.80 0.58 -23.57
N ALA A 907 -25.10 0.71 -23.38
CA ALA A 907 -25.71 0.96 -22.09
C ALA A 907 -26.17 -0.36 -21.44
N SER A 908 -25.96 -0.52 -20.13
CA SER A 908 -26.40 -1.70 -19.38
C SER A 908 -26.96 -1.31 -18.01
N GLU A 909 -28.11 -1.86 -17.62
CA GLU A 909 -28.75 -1.62 -16.30
C GLU A 909 -29.06 -0.14 -16.03
N VAL A 910 -29.46 0.60 -17.06
CA VAL A 910 -29.74 2.06 -16.95
C VAL A 910 -31.22 2.30 -16.67
N THR A 911 -31.51 2.92 -15.52
CA THR A 911 -32.87 3.21 -15.04
C THR A 911 -33.06 4.71 -14.83
N HIS A 912 -34.31 5.15 -14.70
CA HIS A 912 -34.60 6.55 -14.35
C HIS A 912 -33.81 7.03 -13.12
N ASP A 913 -33.74 6.22 -12.07
CA ASP A 913 -33.13 6.60 -10.79
C ASP A 913 -31.61 6.76 -10.88
N ASN A 914 -30.94 6.02 -11.77
CA ASN A 914 -29.50 6.08 -11.95
C ASN A 914 -29.03 7.07 -13.02
N PHE A 915 -29.92 7.52 -13.92
CA PHE A 915 -29.55 8.31 -15.09
C PHE A 915 -30.22 9.69 -15.16
N SER A 916 -31.14 10.02 -14.24
CA SER A 916 -31.95 11.26 -14.28
C SER A 916 -31.16 12.56 -14.22
N ASN A 917 -29.95 12.55 -13.66
CA ASN A 917 -29.11 13.74 -13.45
C ASN A 917 -28.09 13.99 -14.57
N VAL A 918 -28.06 13.16 -15.61
CA VAL A 918 -27.09 13.30 -16.70
C VAL A 918 -27.49 14.42 -17.65
N ASP A 919 -26.58 15.34 -17.92
CA ASP A 919 -26.83 16.44 -18.86
C ASP A 919 -26.93 15.91 -20.30
N CYS A 920 -28.10 16.10 -20.91
CA CYS A 920 -28.35 15.78 -22.31
C CYS A 920 -27.36 16.50 -23.24
N GLU A 921 -26.80 17.65 -22.84
CA GLU A 921 -25.78 18.38 -23.60
C GLU A 921 -24.48 17.58 -23.76
N HIS A 922 -24.13 16.71 -22.81
CA HIS A 922 -22.95 15.84 -22.93
C HIS A 922 -23.10 14.86 -24.10
N PHE A 923 -24.28 14.26 -24.26
CA PHE A 923 -24.55 13.35 -25.38
C PHE A 923 -24.67 14.06 -26.72
N LYS A 924 -25.10 15.33 -26.76
CA LYS A 924 -25.03 16.12 -27.99
C LYS A 924 -23.59 16.25 -28.49
N VAL A 925 -22.64 16.52 -27.58
CA VAL A 925 -21.22 16.54 -27.92
C VAL A 925 -20.75 15.16 -28.39
N LEU A 926 -21.06 14.10 -27.65
CA LEU A 926 -20.63 12.74 -28.01
C LEU A 926 -21.23 12.25 -29.34
N PHE A 927 -22.51 12.49 -29.62
CA PHE A 927 -23.12 12.12 -30.90
C PHE A 927 -22.56 12.92 -32.07
N SER A 928 -22.09 14.15 -31.84
CA SER A 928 -21.49 14.97 -32.90
C SER A 928 -20.16 14.42 -33.43
N ILE A 929 -19.52 13.49 -32.72
CA ILE A 929 -18.21 12.94 -33.11
C ILE A 929 -18.29 11.94 -34.27
N SER A 930 -19.47 11.47 -34.67
CA SER A 930 -19.62 10.52 -35.78
C SER A 930 -20.92 10.68 -36.57
N ASP A 931 -20.86 10.38 -37.87
CA ASP A 931 -22.03 10.26 -38.73
C ASP A 931 -22.62 8.83 -38.76
N ARG A 932 -21.99 7.87 -38.06
CA ARG A 932 -22.45 6.48 -37.93
C ARG A 932 -22.41 6.04 -36.47
N ILE A 933 -23.58 6.06 -35.83
CA ILE A 933 -23.76 5.72 -34.42
C ILE A 933 -24.41 4.33 -34.31
N GLU A 934 -23.83 3.49 -33.45
CA GLU A 934 -24.37 2.17 -33.07
C GLU A 934 -24.74 2.19 -31.58
N LEU A 935 -26.00 1.88 -31.26
CA LEU A 935 -26.52 1.90 -29.91
C LEU A 935 -26.93 0.50 -29.46
N GLU A 936 -26.41 0.03 -28.33
CA GLU A 936 -26.74 -1.25 -27.69
C GLU A 936 -27.28 -0.98 -26.28
N LEU A 937 -28.53 -1.36 -26.03
CA LEU A 937 -29.21 -1.22 -24.75
C LEU A 937 -29.42 -2.61 -24.14
N ASN A 938 -28.97 -2.83 -22.91
CA ASN A 938 -29.18 -4.07 -22.18
C ASN A 938 -29.82 -3.77 -20.81
N ASP A 939 -31.01 -4.29 -20.54
CA ASP A 939 -31.72 -4.07 -19.27
C ASP A 939 -31.88 -2.57 -18.90
N CYS A 940 -32.29 -1.76 -19.88
CA CYS A 940 -32.51 -0.31 -19.70
C CYS A 940 -34.02 0.02 -19.68
N THR A 941 -34.47 0.99 -18.89
CA THR A 941 -35.90 1.38 -18.83
C THR A 941 -36.21 2.77 -19.39
N ASP A 942 -35.28 3.72 -19.28
CA ASP A 942 -35.56 5.15 -19.57
C ASP A 942 -34.51 5.83 -20.45
N PHE A 943 -33.53 5.08 -20.97
CA PHE A 943 -32.38 5.64 -21.68
C PHE A 943 -32.77 6.48 -22.91
N VAL A 944 -33.71 5.98 -23.72
CA VAL A 944 -34.16 6.65 -24.96
C VAL A 944 -34.92 7.93 -24.62
N ARG A 945 -35.86 7.87 -23.67
CA ARG A 945 -36.63 9.01 -23.16
C ARG A 945 -35.75 10.13 -22.62
N LEU A 946 -34.75 9.80 -21.80
CA LEU A 946 -33.86 10.78 -21.18
C LEU A 946 -32.95 11.49 -22.20
N LEU A 947 -32.58 10.81 -23.28
CA LEU A 947 -31.71 11.35 -24.34
C LEU A 947 -32.48 11.78 -25.60
N ALA A 948 -33.82 11.82 -25.55
CA ALA A 948 -34.64 12.16 -26.71
C ALA A 948 -34.20 13.46 -27.41
N PRO A 949 -33.90 14.57 -26.71
CA PRO A 949 -33.46 15.81 -27.38
C PRO A 949 -32.11 15.67 -28.12
N ALA A 950 -31.16 14.89 -27.59
CA ALA A 950 -29.88 14.64 -28.24
C ALA A 950 -30.03 13.69 -29.43
N ILE A 951 -30.89 12.68 -29.30
CA ILE A 951 -31.20 11.72 -30.37
C ILE A 951 -31.90 12.42 -31.53
N GLU A 952 -32.92 13.26 -31.25
CA GLU A 952 -33.68 14.01 -32.24
C GLU A 952 -32.80 14.91 -33.12
N GLN A 953 -31.77 15.52 -32.52
CA GLN A 953 -30.80 16.36 -33.23
C GLN A 953 -29.92 15.57 -34.22
N HIS A 954 -29.73 14.26 -33.99
CA HIS A 954 -28.80 13.40 -34.72
C HIS A 954 -29.46 12.14 -35.32
N LEU A 955 -30.77 12.15 -35.57
CA LEU A 955 -31.52 11.00 -36.12
C LEU A 955 -30.90 10.42 -37.40
N GLY A 956 -30.27 11.26 -38.22
CA GLY A 956 -29.61 10.84 -39.46
C GLY A 956 -28.36 9.98 -39.25
N SER A 957 -27.74 10.02 -38.07
CA SER A 957 -26.47 9.36 -37.77
C SER A 957 -26.63 7.94 -37.19
N PHE A 958 -27.78 7.59 -36.63
CA PHE A 958 -28.02 6.26 -36.04
C PHE A 958 -28.20 5.20 -37.14
N LYS A 959 -27.30 4.21 -37.18
CA LYS A 959 -27.29 3.13 -38.19
C LYS A 959 -27.60 1.76 -37.61
N LYS A 960 -27.24 1.51 -36.35
CA LYS A 960 -27.52 0.23 -35.69
C LYS A 960 -28.13 0.45 -34.32
N LEU A 961 -29.18 -0.31 -34.01
CA LEU A 961 -29.84 -0.31 -32.71
C LEU A 961 -30.04 -1.75 -32.24
N CYS A 962 -29.56 -2.05 -31.04
CA CYS A 962 -29.72 -3.34 -30.37
C CYS A 962 -30.37 -3.12 -29.01
N ILE A 963 -31.44 -3.86 -28.71
CA ILE A 963 -32.26 -3.69 -27.51
C ILE A 963 -32.48 -5.07 -26.89
N CYS A 964 -31.85 -5.32 -25.74
CA CYS A 964 -31.94 -6.57 -25.02
C CYS A 964 -32.51 -6.32 -23.61
N TYR A 965 -33.51 -7.08 -23.20
CA TYR A 965 -34.13 -7.04 -21.86
C TYR A 965 -34.58 -5.65 -21.39
N SER A 966 -34.73 -4.70 -22.31
CA SER A 966 -35.00 -3.29 -22.00
C SER A 966 -36.48 -2.97 -22.23
N HIS A 967 -37.05 -2.12 -21.38
CA HIS A 967 -38.44 -1.67 -21.49
C HIS A 967 -38.51 -0.40 -22.34
N LEU A 968 -39.33 -0.39 -23.39
CA LEU A 968 -39.57 0.78 -24.24
C LEU A 968 -40.99 1.31 -24.02
N THR A 969 -41.11 2.59 -23.70
CA THR A 969 -42.41 3.27 -23.65
C THR A 969 -42.96 3.54 -25.06
N ALA A 970 -44.23 3.96 -25.16
CA ALA A 970 -44.82 4.34 -26.45
C ALA A 970 -44.07 5.54 -27.10
N GLU A 971 -43.58 6.48 -26.30
CA GLU A 971 -42.79 7.63 -26.75
C GLU A 971 -41.43 7.19 -27.31
N ASP A 972 -40.76 6.24 -26.64
CA ASP A 972 -39.48 5.68 -27.11
C ASP A 972 -39.65 4.99 -28.47
N GLN A 973 -40.75 4.24 -28.64
CA GLN A 973 -41.06 3.54 -29.89
C GLN A 973 -41.34 4.54 -31.03
N ASP A 974 -42.08 5.62 -30.78
CA ASP A 974 -42.30 6.70 -31.77
C ASP A 974 -40.98 7.38 -32.18
N LEU A 975 -40.09 7.66 -31.21
CA LEU A 975 -38.79 8.25 -31.50
C LEU A 975 -37.91 7.32 -32.36
N ILE A 976 -37.86 6.03 -32.03
CA ILE A 976 -37.09 5.04 -32.82
C ILE A 976 -37.66 4.95 -34.25
N LEU A 977 -38.98 5.00 -34.42
CA LEU A 977 -39.61 5.00 -35.75
C LEU A 977 -39.26 6.23 -36.60
N LYS A 978 -38.83 7.35 -35.99
CA LYS A 978 -38.30 8.53 -36.70
C LYS A 978 -36.85 8.36 -37.18
N MET A 979 -36.12 7.33 -36.72
CA MET A 979 -34.72 7.04 -37.12
C MET A 979 -34.65 6.43 -38.54
N SER A 980 -35.05 7.20 -39.55
CA SER A 980 -35.11 6.73 -40.95
C SER A 980 -33.78 6.24 -41.55
N SER A 981 -32.65 6.59 -40.92
CA SER A 981 -31.30 6.18 -41.31
C SER A 981 -30.89 4.76 -40.85
N LEU A 982 -31.72 4.08 -40.05
CA LEU A 982 -31.37 2.81 -39.42
C LEU A 982 -31.19 1.69 -40.45
N GLU A 983 -30.04 1.02 -40.41
CA GLU A 983 -29.67 -0.10 -41.29
C GLU A 983 -29.86 -1.47 -40.59
N CYS A 984 -29.71 -1.51 -39.26
CA CYS A 984 -29.79 -2.73 -38.46
C CYS A 984 -30.61 -2.51 -37.18
N LEU A 985 -31.58 -3.39 -36.93
CA LEU A 985 -32.39 -3.41 -35.72
C LEU A 985 -32.37 -4.80 -35.08
N GLU A 986 -31.93 -4.90 -33.83
CA GLU A 986 -31.91 -6.13 -33.05
C GLU A 986 -32.72 -5.96 -31.76
N ILE A 987 -33.66 -6.86 -31.48
CA ILE A 987 -34.54 -6.85 -30.31
C ILE A 987 -34.47 -8.23 -29.64
N GLY A 988 -34.21 -8.28 -28.33
CA GLY A 988 -34.13 -9.50 -27.53
C GLY A 988 -34.88 -9.35 -26.20
N CYS A 989 -36.04 -9.97 -26.02
CA CYS A 989 -36.84 -9.87 -24.79
C CYS A 989 -37.04 -11.25 -24.14
N ASN A 990 -36.81 -11.37 -22.83
CA ASN A 990 -37.03 -12.62 -22.07
C ASN A 990 -38.39 -12.68 -21.37
N ASP A 991 -38.94 -11.53 -20.98
CA ASP A 991 -40.21 -11.47 -20.26
C ASP A 991 -41.32 -11.12 -21.25
N GLY A 992 -42.23 -12.07 -21.52
CA GLY A 992 -43.34 -11.91 -22.47
C GLY A 992 -44.29 -10.73 -22.20
N LYS A 993 -44.11 -9.97 -21.11
CA LYS A 993 -44.91 -8.79 -20.73
C LYS A 993 -44.41 -7.47 -21.31
N ASN A 994 -43.14 -7.37 -21.74
CA ASN A 994 -42.48 -6.12 -22.13
C ASN A 994 -41.97 -6.20 -23.58
N TYR A 995 -42.87 -6.39 -24.53
CA TYR A 995 -42.58 -6.54 -25.96
C TYR A 995 -42.97 -5.26 -26.74
N PRO A 996 -42.10 -4.70 -27.61
CA PRO A 996 -42.33 -3.41 -28.28
C PRO A 996 -43.26 -3.55 -29.51
N GLU A 997 -44.56 -3.70 -29.24
CA GLU A 997 -45.57 -3.96 -30.25
C GLU A 997 -45.70 -2.84 -31.30
N ASP A 998 -45.72 -1.58 -30.89
CA ASP A 998 -45.90 -0.43 -31.78
C ASP A 998 -44.72 -0.26 -32.74
N LEU A 999 -43.49 -0.48 -32.26
CA LEU A 999 -42.27 -0.47 -33.07
C LEU A 999 -42.32 -1.56 -34.15
N ILE A 1000 -42.83 -2.75 -33.83
CA ILE A 1000 -42.90 -3.88 -34.76
C ILE A 1000 -44.01 -3.67 -35.79
N ARG A 1001 -45.17 -3.15 -35.38
CA ARG A 1001 -46.24 -2.72 -36.31
C ARG A 1001 -45.77 -1.59 -37.24
N GLY A 1002 -44.94 -0.69 -36.72
CA GLY A 1002 -44.39 0.47 -37.44
C GLY A 1002 -43.10 0.20 -38.22
N ILE A 1003 -42.51 -1.00 -38.15
CA ILE A 1003 -41.15 -1.27 -38.66
C ILE A 1003 -40.97 -0.95 -40.16
N HIS A 1004 -42.06 -1.00 -40.93
CA HIS A 1004 -42.09 -0.66 -42.35
C HIS A 1004 -41.77 0.82 -42.64
N ASN A 1005 -41.84 1.70 -41.64
CA ASN A 1005 -41.45 3.12 -41.75
C ASN A 1005 -39.93 3.30 -41.80
N LEU A 1006 -39.15 2.31 -41.35
CA LEU A 1006 -37.69 2.34 -41.35
C LEU A 1006 -37.13 1.85 -42.70
N GLY A 1007 -37.30 2.67 -43.73
CA GLY A 1007 -37.08 2.28 -45.13
C GLY A 1007 -35.65 1.92 -45.54
N ASN A 1008 -34.64 2.14 -44.69
CA ASN A 1008 -33.23 1.80 -44.96
C ASN A 1008 -32.75 0.51 -44.26
N LEU A 1009 -33.66 -0.19 -43.58
CA LEU A 1009 -33.32 -1.43 -42.87
C LEU A 1009 -32.83 -2.50 -43.84
N THR A 1010 -31.67 -3.06 -43.52
CA THR A 1010 -31.05 -4.19 -44.23
C THR A 1010 -30.98 -5.44 -43.35
N GLU A 1011 -30.96 -5.27 -42.02
CA GLU A 1011 -30.85 -6.35 -41.05
C GLU A 1011 -31.87 -6.19 -39.93
N VAL A 1012 -32.66 -7.24 -39.66
CA VAL A 1012 -33.63 -7.27 -38.57
C VAL A 1012 -33.48 -8.58 -37.81
N THR A 1013 -33.35 -8.48 -36.50
CA THR A 1013 -33.26 -9.62 -35.58
C THR A 1013 -34.24 -9.41 -34.42
N ILE A 1014 -35.14 -10.35 -34.17
CA ILE A 1014 -36.13 -10.27 -33.09
C ILE A 1014 -36.19 -11.62 -32.36
N TYR A 1015 -35.75 -11.66 -31.10
CA TYR A 1015 -35.89 -12.82 -30.21
C TYR A 1015 -36.79 -12.48 -29.03
N VAL A 1016 -37.85 -13.25 -28.83
CA VAL A 1016 -38.80 -13.05 -27.74
C VAL A 1016 -39.12 -14.40 -27.10
N MET A 1017 -38.73 -14.58 -25.84
CA MET A 1017 -39.08 -15.76 -25.07
C MET A 1017 -40.52 -15.61 -24.56
N GLN A 1018 -41.35 -16.66 -24.74
CA GLN A 1018 -42.72 -16.79 -24.19
C GLN A 1018 -43.84 -15.94 -24.82
N ASN A 1019 -43.60 -15.11 -25.85
CA ASN A 1019 -44.65 -14.37 -26.54
C ASN A 1019 -44.99 -14.99 -27.92
N ILE A 1020 -46.28 -15.25 -28.15
CA ILE A 1020 -46.78 -16.14 -29.20
C ILE A 1020 -47.13 -15.37 -30.51
N GLU A 1021 -47.19 -14.03 -30.48
CA GLU A 1021 -47.82 -13.23 -31.55
C GLU A 1021 -46.86 -12.31 -32.35
N VAL A 1022 -45.53 -12.44 -32.20
CA VAL A 1022 -44.55 -11.54 -32.85
C VAL A 1022 -44.74 -11.45 -34.38
N LEU A 1023 -44.90 -12.62 -35.03
CA LEU A 1023 -45.13 -12.70 -36.46
C LEU A 1023 -46.52 -12.21 -36.87
N ASP A 1024 -47.48 -12.20 -35.95
CA ASP A 1024 -48.86 -11.75 -36.19
C ASP A 1024 -49.00 -10.22 -36.21
N HIS A 1025 -48.08 -9.51 -35.54
CA HIS A 1025 -48.03 -8.05 -35.51
C HIS A 1025 -47.21 -7.43 -36.66
N LEU A 1026 -46.54 -8.24 -37.48
CA LEU A 1026 -45.84 -7.74 -38.65
C LEU A 1026 -46.84 -7.17 -39.67
N PRO A 1027 -46.67 -5.91 -40.11
CA PRO A 1027 -47.58 -5.28 -41.07
C PRO A 1027 -47.44 -5.94 -42.45
N ILE A 1028 -48.51 -5.92 -43.24
CA ILE A 1028 -48.47 -6.40 -44.63
C ILE A 1028 -47.45 -5.57 -45.43
N GLU A 1029 -47.32 -4.28 -45.10
CA GLU A 1029 -46.39 -3.32 -45.65
C GLU A 1029 -44.92 -3.66 -45.39
N PHE A 1030 -44.60 -4.66 -44.54
CA PHE A 1030 -43.23 -5.13 -44.31
C PHE A 1030 -42.53 -5.59 -45.59
N VAL A 1031 -43.28 -6.04 -46.60
CA VAL A 1031 -42.74 -6.35 -47.95
C VAL A 1031 -42.09 -5.17 -48.65
N ARG A 1032 -42.35 -3.92 -48.23
CA ARG A 1032 -41.68 -2.71 -48.76
C ARG A 1032 -40.17 -2.72 -48.50
N LEU A 1033 -39.71 -3.47 -47.49
CA LEU A 1033 -38.30 -3.67 -47.19
C LEU A 1033 -37.66 -4.78 -48.06
N GLY A 1034 -38.03 -4.90 -49.34
CA GLY A 1034 -37.58 -5.98 -50.23
C GLY A 1034 -36.05 -6.09 -50.43
N HIS A 1035 -35.27 -5.11 -49.97
CA HIS A 1035 -33.81 -5.04 -50.02
C HIS A 1035 -33.11 -5.65 -48.78
N MET A 1036 -33.86 -6.25 -47.87
CA MET A 1036 -33.33 -6.91 -46.66
C MET A 1036 -32.31 -8.01 -46.99
N LYS A 1037 -31.21 -8.02 -46.21
CA LYS A 1037 -30.11 -9.00 -46.29
C LYS A 1037 -30.16 -10.02 -45.16
N LYS A 1038 -30.58 -9.63 -43.96
CA LYS A 1038 -30.68 -10.52 -42.78
C LYS A 1038 -32.05 -10.42 -42.14
N LEU A 1039 -32.68 -11.57 -41.94
CA LEU A 1039 -33.91 -11.72 -41.15
C LEU A 1039 -33.70 -12.82 -40.12
N ALA A 1040 -33.84 -12.48 -38.85
CA ALA A 1040 -33.74 -13.43 -37.76
C ALA A 1040 -34.93 -13.27 -36.80
N PHE A 1041 -35.70 -14.34 -36.60
CA PHE A 1041 -36.82 -14.37 -35.67
C PHE A 1041 -36.69 -15.57 -34.74
N GLY A 1042 -36.84 -15.38 -33.44
CA GLY A 1042 -36.93 -16.49 -32.49
C GLY A 1042 -38.03 -16.28 -31.47
N CYS A 1043 -39.00 -17.20 -31.43
CA CYS A 1043 -40.16 -17.14 -30.55
C CYS A 1043 -40.45 -18.52 -29.95
N ILE A 1044 -40.51 -18.58 -28.61
CA ILE A 1044 -40.93 -19.77 -27.87
C ILE A 1044 -42.46 -19.71 -27.70
N GLY A 1045 -43.20 -20.22 -28.70
CA GLY A 1045 -44.68 -20.22 -28.70
C GLY A 1045 -45.32 -20.91 -29.93
N SER A 1046 -46.62 -21.23 -29.87
CA SER A 1046 -47.42 -21.77 -31.00
C SER A 1046 -48.07 -20.63 -31.79
N SER A 1047 -47.38 -20.07 -32.79
CA SER A 1047 -47.90 -18.91 -33.55
C SER A 1047 -48.64 -19.34 -34.83
N ASN A 1048 -49.87 -18.84 -35.00
CA ASN A 1048 -50.60 -18.92 -36.28
C ASN A 1048 -50.00 -17.95 -37.33
N GLY A 1049 -49.15 -17.01 -36.89
CA GLY A 1049 -48.46 -16.04 -37.74
C GLY A 1049 -47.46 -16.63 -38.74
N SER A 1050 -47.05 -17.90 -38.60
CA SER A 1050 -46.21 -18.57 -39.60
C SER A 1050 -46.85 -18.56 -41.00
N ILE A 1051 -48.17 -18.72 -41.10
CA ILE A 1051 -48.93 -18.68 -42.37
C ILE A 1051 -48.87 -17.30 -43.02
N LYS A 1052 -48.97 -16.21 -42.23
CA LYS A 1052 -48.86 -14.82 -42.75
C LYS A 1052 -47.45 -14.50 -43.23
N PHE A 1053 -46.43 -15.14 -42.66
CA PHE A 1053 -45.03 -14.90 -42.98
C PHE A 1053 -44.59 -15.58 -44.29
N VAL A 1054 -45.19 -16.72 -44.66
CA VAL A 1054 -44.90 -17.47 -45.90
C VAL A 1054 -44.97 -16.60 -47.18
N PRO A 1055 -46.02 -15.80 -47.45
CA PRO A 1055 -46.07 -14.94 -48.64
C PRO A 1055 -45.11 -13.75 -48.58
N ILE A 1056 -44.75 -13.29 -47.37
CA ILE A 1056 -43.86 -12.14 -47.16
C ILE A 1056 -42.43 -12.48 -47.61
N ILE A 1057 -41.91 -13.67 -47.27
CA ILE A 1057 -40.54 -14.08 -47.59
C ILE A 1057 -40.22 -14.01 -49.09
N LYS A 1058 -41.17 -14.35 -49.97
CA LYS A 1058 -40.98 -14.35 -51.43
C LYS A 1058 -40.56 -12.99 -51.99
N HIS A 1059 -40.82 -11.91 -51.26
CA HIS A 1059 -40.50 -10.54 -51.69
C HIS A 1059 -39.04 -10.14 -51.37
N PHE A 1060 -38.31 -10.91 -50.56
CA PHE A 1060 -36.90 -10.64 -50.20
C PHE A 1060 -35.91 -11.39 -51.10
N ALA A 1061 -35.80 -10.96 -52.35
CA ALA A 1061 -34.88 -11.56 -53.32
C ALA A 1061 -33.39 -11.39 -52.97
N HIS A 1062 -33.07 -10.42 -52.09
CA HIS A 1062 -31.71 -10.08 -51.66
C HIS A 1062 -31.29 -10.72 -50.32
N LEU A 1063 -32.13 -11.58 -49.76
CA LEU A 1063 -31.88 -12.20 -48.45
C LEU A 1063 -30.67 -13.14 -48.50
N GLU A 1064 -29.71 -12.89 -47.62
CA GLU A 1064 -28.46 -13.67 -47.45
C GLU A 1064 -28.51 -14.53 -46.18
N ILE A 1065 -29.15 -14.05 -45.11
CA ILE A 1065 -29.23 -14.76 -43.83
C ILE A 1065 -30.68 -14.86 -43.39
N LEU A 1066 -31.15 -16.08 -43.14
CA LEU A 1066 -32.44 -16.36 -42.54
C LEU A 1066 -32.27 -17.24 -41.30
N HIS A 1067 -32.71 -16.75 -40.15
CA HIS A 1067 -32.76 -17.54 -38.92
C HIS A 1067 -34.20 -17.56 -38.39
N LEU A 1068 -34.77 -18.74 -38.24
CA LEU A 1068 -36.11 -18.92 -37.69
C LEU A 1068 -36.05 -19.94 -36.54
N SER A 1069 -36.34 -19.48 -35.32
CA SER A 1069 -36.43 -20.32 -34.12
C SER A 1069 -37.88 -20.34 -33.64
N LEU A 1070 -38.68 -21.31 -34.08
CA LEU A 1070 -40.11 -21.45 -33.75
C LEU A 1070 -40.41 -22.87 -33.25
N HIS A 1071 -41.24 -23.01 -32.21
CA HIS A 1071 -41.61 -24.33 -31.67
C HIS A 1071 -42.43 -25.19 -32.64
N HIS A 1072 -43.24 -24.57 -33.50
CA HIS A 1072 -44.07 -25.27 -34.47
C HIS A 1072 -44.26 -24.41 -35.72
N TYR A 1073 -44.31 -25.05 -36.89
CA TYR A 1073 -44.58 -24.41 -38.18
C TYR A 1073 -45.88 -25.00 -38.75
N GLU A 1074 -46.93 -24.18 -38.92
CA GLU A 1074 -48.21 -24.68 -39.45
C GLU A 1074 -48.15 -24.99 -40.95
N ASP A 1075 -47.36 -24.23 -41.73
CA ASP A 1075 -47.10 -24.45 -43.17
C ASP A 1075 -45.60 -24.45 -43.49
N PHE A 1076 -44.88 -25.45 -42.99
CA PHE A 1076 -43.45 -25.60 -43.28
C PHE A 1076 -43.15 -25.85 -44.76
N SER A 1077 -44.05 -26.56 -45.48
CA SER A 1077 -43.90 -26.81 -46.92
C SER A 1077 -44.01 -25.54 -47.76
N GLY A 1078 -44.98 -24.68 -47.47
CA GLY A 1078 -45.11 -23.36 -48.08
C GLY A 1078 -43.93 -22.47 -47.73
N LEU A 1079 -43.49 -22.46 -46.47
CA LEU A 1079 -42.32 -21.71 -46.01
C LEU A 1079 -41.07 -22.09 -46.82
N MET A 1080 -40.74 -23.38 -46.91
CA MET A 1080 -39.54 -23.85 -47.62
C MET A 1080 -39.58 -23.55 -49.11
N LYS A 1081 -40.76 -23.63 -49.75
CA LYS A 1081 -40.95 -23.19 -51.15
C LYS A 1081 -40.79 -21.68 -51.33
N SER A 1082 -41.18 -20.88 -50.34
CA SER A 1082 -40.94 -19.43 -50.36
C SER A 1082 -39.46 -19.11 -50.17
N VAL A 1083 -38.79 -19.77 -49.22
CA VAL A 1083 -37.37 -19.58 -48.93
C VAL A 1083 -36.50 -20.05 -50.11
N SER A 1084 -36.86 -21.14 -50.80
CA SER A 1084 -36.14 -21.60 -51.99
C SER A 1084 -36.18 -20.64 -53.18
N SER A 1085 -37.07 -19.64 -53.15
CA SER A 1085 -37.05 -18.53 -54.12
C SER A 1085 -35.91 -17.52 -53.86
N CYS A 1086 -35.35 -17.47 -52.64
CA CYS A 1086 -34.23 -16.60 -52.26
C CYS A 1086 -32.88 -17.19 -52.72
N LYS A 1087 -32.52 -16.96 -53.99
CA LYS A 1087 -31.29 -17.54 -54.59
C LYS A 1087 -29.97 -17.08 -53.98
N LYS A 1088 -29.98 -15.97 -53.20
CA LYS A 1088 -28.79 -15.39 -52.54
C LYS A 1088 -28.58 -15.87 -51.10
N LEU A 1089 -29.42 -16.78 -50.60
CA LEU A 1089 -29.33 -17.26 -49.22
C LEU A 1089 -28.00 -18.00 -48.97
N ILE A 1090 -27.21 -17.49 -48.02
CA ILE A 1090 -25.89 -17.99 -47.60
C ILE A 1090 -26.01 -18.79 -46.29
N ALA A 1091 -26.85 -18.34 -45.36
CA ALA A 1091 -27.03 -18.98 -44.07
C ALA A 1091 -28.52 -19.20 -43.75
N LEU A 1092 -28.87 -20.43 -43.39
CA LEU A 1092 -30.19 -20.83 -42.93
C LEU A 1092 -30.06 -21.49 -41.55
N SER A 1093 -30.80 -21.00 -40.56
CA SER A 1093 -30.77 -21.53 -39.19
C SER A 1093 -32.17 -21.84 -38.69
N PHE A 1094 -32.32 -23.03 -38.10
CA PHE A 1094 -33.51 -23.46 -37.36
C PHE A 1094 -33.18 -23.80 -35.90
N TYR A 1095 -32.13 -23.16 -35.36
CA TYR A 1095 -31.67 -23.37 -33.99
C TYR A 1095 -32.80 -23.15 -32.98
N GLY A 1096 -33.06 -24.13 -32.11
CA GLY A 1096 -34.11 -24.05 -31.09
C GLY A 1096 -35.55 -24.35 -31.57
N SER A 1097 -35.76 -24.58 -32.87
CA SER A 1097 -37.04 -25.04 -33.40
C SER A 1097 -37.31 -26.51 -33.07
N ILE A 1098 -38.54 -27.01 -33.27
CA ILE A 1098 -38.83 -28.45 -33.30
C ILE A 1098 -39.32 -28.79 -34.70
N LEU A 1099 -38.45 -29.39 -35.52
CA LEU A 1099 -38.81 -29.87 -36.85
C LEU A 1099 -39.27 -31.33 -36.76
N TRP A 1100 -40.50 -31.60 -37.18
CA TRP A 1100 -41.05 -32.95 -37.19
C TRP A 1100 -40.49 -33.75 -38.38
N GLN A 1101 -40.73 -35.06 -38.41
CA GLN A 1101 -40.22 -35.92 -39.48
C GLN A 1101 -40.65 -35.44 -40.87
N ASP A 1102 -41.90 -35.03 -41.03
CA ASP A 1102 -42.43 -34.51 -42.30
C ASP A 1102 -41.73 -33.20 -42.70
N ASP A 1103 -41.48 -32.29 -41.76
CA ASP A 1103 -40.73 -31.04 -42.00
C ASP A 1103 -39.30 -31.31 -42.48
N MET A 1104 -38.62 -32.26 -41.85
CA MET A 1104 -37.26 -32.65 -42.23
C MET A 1104 -37.19 -33.28 -43.63
N THR A 1105 -38.22 -34.05 -44.03
CA THR A 1105 -38.29 -34.59 -45.40
C THR A 1105 -38.53 -33.49 -46.44
N VAL A 1106 -39.34 -32.47 -46.11
CA VAL A 1106 -39.56 -31.28 -46.94
C VAL A 1106 -38.27 -30.47 -47.10
N LEU A 1107 -37.56 -30.21 -45.99
CA LEU A 1107 -36.28 -29.51 -46.00
C LEU A 1107 -35.25 -30.26 -46.85
N ALA A 1108 -35.15 -31.58 -46.69
CA ALA A 1108 -34.26 -32.43 -47.48
C ALA A 1108 -34.57 -32.38 -48.99
N GLY A 1109 -35.86 -32.26 -49.35
CA GLY A 1109 -36.30 -32.13 -50.74
C GLY A 1109 -35.96 -30.78 -51.36
N GLU A 1110 -36.12 -29.69 -50.59
CA GLU A 1110 -35.90 -28.31 -51.06
C GLU A 1110 -34.43 -27.87 -50.98
N ILE A 1111 -33.56 -28.57 -50.24
CA ILE A 1111 -32.15 -28.19 -50.08
C ILE A 1111 -31.40 -28.02 -51.41
N LYS A 1112 -31.73 -28.86 -52.39
CA LYS A 1112 -31.13 -28.80 -53.75
C LYS A 1112 -31.43 -27.50 -54.48
N ASN A 1113 -32.47 -26.78 -54.07
CA ASN A 1113 -32.86 -25.51 -54.69
C ASN A 1113 -32.04 -24.32 -54.17
N PHE A 1114 -31.28 -24.47 -53.06
CA PHE A 1114 -30.41 -23.41 -52.53
C PHE A 1114 -29.02 -23.46 -53.17
N THR A 1115 -28.80 -22.65 -54.20
CA THR A 1115 -27.52 -22.63 -54.95
C THR A 1115 -26.36 -21.94 -54.24
N SER A 1116 -26.64 -21.11 -53.22
CA SER A 1116 -25.64 -20.23 -52.57
C SER A 1116 -25.43 -20.53 -51.08
N LEU A 1117 -26.12 -21.53 -50.54
CA LEU A 1117 -26.13 -21.85 -49.11
C LEU A 1117 -24.78 -22.44 -48.68
N LYS A 1118 -24.15 -21.81 -47.69
CA LYS A 1118 -22.87 -22.22 -47.09
C LYS A 1118 -23.03 -22.74 -45.67
N ILE A 1119 -24.01 -22.22 -44.93
CA ILE A 1119 -24.21 -22.53 -43.51
C ILE A 1119 -25.66 -22.99 -43.32
N LEU A 1120 -25.83 -24.21 -42.82
CA LEU A 1120 -27.13 -24.75 -42.39
C LEU A 1120 -27.02 -25.15 -40.92
N ASN A 1121 -27.67 -24.40 -40.03
CA ASN A 1121 -27.66 -24.67 -38.60
C ASN A 1121 -28.95 -25.43 -38.20
N LEU A 1122 -28.77 -26.71 -37.86
CA LEU A 1122 -29.81 -27.64 -37.39
C LEU A 1122 -29.49 -28.17 -35.99
N ASP A 1123 -28.80 -27.40 -35.16
CA ASP A 1123 -28.44 -27.85 -33.82
C ASP A 1123 -29.69 -28.29 -33.02
N ARG A 1124 -29.55 -29.40 -32.30
CA ARG A 1124 -30.62 -30.11 -31.55
C ARG A 1124 -31.79 -30.67 -32.38
N GLN A 1125 -31.68 -30.82 -33.70
CA GLN A 1125 -32.69 -31.51 -34.52
C GLN A 1125 -32.39 -33.01 -34.68
N PHE A 1126 -33.45 -33.83 -34.75
CA PHE A 1126 -33.33 -35.26 -35.03
C PHE A 1126 -33.68 -35.55 -36.50
N ILE A 1127 -32.78 -36.21 -37.23
CA ILE A 1127 -33.02 -36.67 -38.60
C ILE A 1127 -33.44 -38.14 -38.56
N PHE A 1128 -34.72 -38.40 -38.79
CA PHE A 1128 -35.25 -39.76 -38.83
C PHE A 1128 -35.32 -40.30 -40.26
N GLY A 1129 -34.86 -41.55 -40.45
CA GLY A 1129 -34.97 -42.28 -41.71
C GLY A 1129 -33.74 -42.19 -42.63
N LYS A 1130 -33.41 -43.32 -43.26
CA LYS A 1130 -32.24 -43.49 -44.14
C LYS A 1130 -32.27 -42.56 -45.36
N GLU A 1131 -33.44 -42.38 -45.97
CA GLU A 1131 -33.60 -41.55 -47.18
C GLU A 1131 -33.37 -40.05 -46.90
N SER A 1132 -33.83 -39.56 -45.75
CA SER A 1132 -33.58 -38.17 -45.31
C SER A 1132 -32.10 -37.97 -44.98
N ALA A 1133 -31.49 -38.89 -44.22
CA ALA A 1133 -30.07 -38.84 -43.88
C ALA A 1133 -29.16 -38.83 -45.12
N GLU A 1134 -29.45 -39.67 -46.12
CA GLU A 1134 -28.74 -39.70 -47.40
C GLU A 1134 -28.87 -38.38 -48.17
N LYS A 1135 -30.05 -37.73 -48.17
CA LYS A 1135 -30.25 -36.42 -48.81
C LYS A 1135 -29.47 -35.29 -48.14
N PHE A 1136 -29.23 -35.38 -46.83
CA PHE A 1136 -28.36 -34.45 -46.08
C PHE A 1136 -26.87 -34.82 -46.15
N GLY A 1137 -26.50 -35.94 -46.79
CA GLY A 1137 -25.12 -36.41 -46.86
C GLY A 1137 -24.57 -36.95 -45.54
N ILE A 1138 -25.45 -37.33 -44.61
CA ILE A 1138 -25.09 -37.86 -43.29
C ILE A 1138 -25.10 -39.38 -43.36
N VAL A 1139 -23.97 -40.01 -43.00
CA VAL A 1139 -23.91 -41.47 -42.89
C VAL A 1139 -24.77 -41.88 -41.68
N PRO A 1140 -25.85 -42.65 -41.85
CA PRO A 1140 -26.66 -43.08 -40.72
C PRO A 1140 -25.81 -43.94 -39.79
N THR A 1141 -25.59 -43.48 -38.56
CA THR A 1141 -25.05 -44.32 -37.50
C THR A 1141 -26.16 -45.30 -37.12
N GLY A 1142 -25.98 -46.57 -37.49
CA GLY A 1142 -26.94 -47.62 -37.14
C GLY A 1142 -27.03 -47.75 -35.62
N SER A 1143 -28.20 -47.40 -35.08
CA SER A 1143 -28.77 -47.97 -33.86
C SER A 1143 -30.27 -47.75 -33.87
#